data_AF-A0A9P8JS42-F1
#
_entry.id   AF-A0A9P8JS42-F1
#
_cell.length_a   1.000
_cell.length_b   1.000
_cell.length_c   1.000
_cell.angle_alpha   90.00
_cell.angle_beta   90.00
_cell.angle_gamma   90.00
#
_symmetry.space_group_name_H-M   'P 1'
#
loop_
_entity.id
_entity.type
_entity.pdbx_description
1 polymer ?
#
loop_
_entity_poly.entity_id
_entity_poly.type
_entity_poly.pdbx_seq_one_letter_code
_entity_poly.pdbx_strand_id
1 'polypeptide(L)'
;NFIDNKFIASGTDEWIDLHDPATNHLLTRVPQSTDAELRAAVASAQAAFPQWKATSILKRQQILFDFTALIRKNWDRLAASITLEQGKTFQDAKGDVLRGLQVAETACGITTQMTGEVLPVAKDMETRSYREPLGVVAAICPFNFPAMIPLWSIPIATVTGNCLLLKPSERDPGAALILAELVKEAGFPEGVVNIIHGSRRAVNFILDEPAIKAVSFVGGTAAGEYIYARASANGKRCQANLGAKNHAVLMPDSNKNQALNAISGAAFGAAGQRCMALSTLVTVGDTKTWLPELVERARNLNVNGGFEQEADLGPVVSPESKVRIENLIVSAEEEGATILLDGRNFAPKDYPNGNFVGPTIITNVKPHMKCYQEEIFGPVLVCLESEGLDDAIALVNENEYGNGVAIFTNSGSTASYFQQNIEAGQVGINVPIPVPLPMFSFTGNKRSVAGGGVSTFYGKAGLNFYTQTKTVTSLWSSAAANESRASSRQLQFVANIDNASTFSHEATQPSVKTQIPGPVAMQMRNDLNDVFDTRSLNMLVDYTKSYGNYLADPDGNMLLDVFAQIASIAVGYNNPHLEQASKDPAMVRSLINRPALGNFPDAEYAEILRTGILKAAPPAAIMWKAQQDRGGPQVEFTAEEMSSSMQNKAPGAPNYSILSFHGGFHGRTFGSLSTTRSKPIHKLDIPAFDWPAAPFPKLRYPLHEFEAENAAEERRCLRETERLIQEFHNPVAAVIVEPIQSEGGDNHASPAFFQELRQMTMRNNVLLIVDEVQTGVGATGKFWAHEHWDLATPPDMVTFSKKAQAAGYYFREPLLRPNKPYRQFNTWMGDPARAILFRAIFEEITSKNLVAHTAEIGKYLFDRLEQLASQYPGEILNLRGKDRGTFIAFDSPRRDELVKQAKSMGINLGGCGERAIRLRPMLVFQKHHANILLEKLEDLIKH
;
A
#
# COMPACT_ATOMS: atom_id res chain seq x y z
N ASN A 1 21.82 -1.35 -28.89
CA ASN A 1 20.45 -1.83 -28.63
C ASN A 1 20.41 -2.52 -27.27
N PHE A 2 19.23 -2.59 -26.65
CA PHE A 2 18.98 -3.36 -25.44
C PHE A 2 17.77 -4.26 -25.68
N ILE A 3 17.95 -5.57 -25.67
CA ILE A 3 16.90 -6.57 -25.95
C ILE A 3 17.08 -7.71 -24.96
N ASP A 4 15.99 -8.24 -24.40
CA ASP A 4 16.03 -9.37 -23.45
C ASP A 4 17.02 -9.17 -22.28
N ASN A 5 16.99 -7.97 -21.69
CA ASN A 5 17.92 -7.54 -20.63
C ASN A 5 19.42 -7.65 -20.97
N LYS A 6 19.77 -7.59 -22.26
CA LYS A 6 21.15 -7.68 -22.76
C LYS A 6 21.45 -6.48 -23.65
N PHE A 7 22.63 -5.88 -23.48
CA PHE A 7 23.14 -4.89 -24.42
C PHE A 7 23.68 -5.62 -25.65
N ILE A 8 23.10 -5.31 -26.81
CA ILE A 8 23.43 -5.95 -28.08
C ILE A 8 24.05 -4.89 -28.99
N ALA A 9 25.28 -5.16 -29.43
CA ALA A 9 25.95 -4.42 -30.49
C ALA A 9 25.21 -4.64 -31.81
N SER A 10 24.97 -3.57 -32.56
CA SER A 10 24.27 -3.65 -33.85
C SER A 10 25.18 -4.21 -34.93
N GLY A 11 24.63 -5.04 -35.82
CA GLY A 11 25.33 -5.54 -37.01
C GLY A 11 25.21 -4.59 -38.21
N THR A 12 25.14 -3.29 -37.95
CA THR A 12 24.91 -2.25 -38.96
C THR A 12 26.23 -1.63 -39.45
N ASP A 13 26.29 -1.30 -40.73
CA ASP A 13 27.35 -0.45 -41.31
C ASP A 13 27.01 1.05 -41.18
N GLU A 14 25.76 1.39 -40.85
CA GLU A 14 25.26 2.77 -40.75
C GLU A 14 25.29 3.30 -39.31
N TRP A 15 26.17 4.26 -39.04
CA TRP A 15 26.37 4.85 -37.72
C TRP A 15 26.13 6.37 -37.73
N ILE A 16 25.64 6.89 -36.62
CA ILE A 16 25.41 8.31 -36.37
C ILE A 16 26.48 8.78 -35.38
N ASP A 17 27.31 9.75 -35.77
CA ASP A 17 28.34 10.33 -34.92
C ASP A 17 27.71 11.24 -33.84
N LEU A 18 28.00 10.96 -32.56
CA LEU A 18 27.50 11.71 -31.41
C LEU A 18 28.64 12.55 -30.82
N HIS A 19 28.44 13.87 -30.77
CA HIS A 19 29.44 14.85 -30.32
C HIS A 19 29.02 15.50 -29.01
N ASP A 20 29.99 15.89 -28.18
CA ASP A 20 29.76 16.81 -27.06
C ASP A 20 29.44 18.21 -27.63
N PRO A 21 28.25 18.79 -27.37
CA PRO A 21 27.89 20.10 -27.94
C PRO A 21 28.70 21.27 -27.37
N ALA A 22 29.44 21.11 -26.26
CA ALA A 22 30.30 22.15 -25.70
C ALA A 22 31.66 22.24 -26.41
N THR A 23 32.21 21.12 -26.92
CA THR A 23 33.51 21.10 -27.62
C THR A 23 33.43 20.74 -29.10
N ASN A 24 32.31 20.17 -29.55
CA ASN A 24 32.16 19.44 -30.81
C ASN A 24 33.18 18.28 -31.00
N HIS A 25 33.71 17.72 -29.90
CA HIS A 25 34.47 16.47 -29.96
C HIS A 25 33.55 15.25 -30.11
N LEU A 26 33.95 14.28 -30.94
CA LEU A 26 33.23 13.01 -31.10
C LEU A 26 33.34 12.17 -29.81
N LEU A 27 32.20 11.89 -29.18
CA LEU A 27 32.10 11.07 -27.97
C LEU A 27 31.94 9.58 -28.31
N THR A 28 30.99 9.26 -29.20
CA THR A 28 30.60 7.88 -29.50
C THR A 28 29.82 7.79 -30.81
N ARG A 29 29.35 6.59 -31.15
CA ARG A 29 28.54 6.30 -32.34
C ARG A 29 27.26 5.56 -31.98
N VAL A 30 26.14 6.04 -32.50
CA VAL A 30 24.81 5.45 -32.30
C VAL A 30 24.39 4.67 -33.57
N PRO A 31 24.02 3.40 -33.47
CA PRO A 31 23.72 2.59 -34.65
C PRO A 31 22.35 2.92 -35.26
N GLN A 32 22.26 2.93 -36.59
CA GLN A 32 20.99 2.75 -37.29
C GLN A 32 20.62 1.26 -37.24
N SER A 33 19.77 0.85 -36.28
CA SER A 33 19.44 -0.57 -36.09
C SER A 33 18.96 -1.24 -37.37
N THR A 34 19.38 -2.49 -37.57
CA THR A 34 18.99 -3.27 -38.75
C THR A 34 17.54 -3.75 -38.66
N ASP A 35 16.90 -4.02 -39.79
CA ASP A 35 15.55 -4.60 -39.86
C ASP A 35 15.40 -5.90 -39.03
N ALA A 36 16.47 -6.68 -38.93
CA ALA A 36 16.51 -7.90 -38.10
C ALA A 36 16.47 -7.57 -36.60
N GLU A 37 17.26 -6.59 -36.15
CA GLU A 37 17.27 -6.12 -34.75
C GLU A 37 15.94 -5.47 -34.35
N LEU A 38 15.35 -4.67 -35.25
CA LEU A 38 14.05 -4.04 -35.06
C LEU A 38 12.95 -5.09 -34.86
N ARG A 39 12.90 -6.13 -35.70
CA ARG A 39 11.96 -7.25 -35.56
C ARG A 39 12.25 -8.11 -34.33
N ALA A 40 13.52 -8.34 -33.98
CA ALA A 40 13.91 -9.08 -32.79
C ALA A 40 13.41 -8.40 -31.49
N ALA A 41 13.55 -7.07 -31.40
CA ALA A 41 13.06 -6.30 -30.25
C ALA A 41 11.52 -6.36 -30.10
N VAL A 42 10.78 -6.50 -31.20
CA VAL A 42 9.33 -6.69 -31.19
C VAL A 42 8.95 -8.13 -30.81
N ALA A 43 9.62 -9.13 -31.41
CA ALA A 43 9.38 -10.54 -31.09
C ALA A 43 9.65 -10.86 -29.60
N SER A 44 10.72 -10.31 -29.04
CA SER A 44 11.05 -10.34 -27.60
C SER A 44 9.89 -9.77 -26.76
N ALA A 45 9.39 -8.58 -27.08
CA ALA A 45 8.28 -7.96 -26.37
C ALA A 45 6.94 -8.74 -26.52
N GLN A 46 6.71 -9.38 -27.67
CA GLN A 46 5.56 -10.26 -27.87
C GLN A 46 5.66 -11.56 -27.04
N ALA A 47 6.86 -12.12 -26.90
CA ALA A 47 7.10 -13.32 -26.08
C ALA A 47 6.95 -13.04 -24.57
N ALA A 48 7.38 -11.86 -24.10
CA ALA A 48 7.27 -11.45 -22.70
C ALA A 48 5.83 -11.11 -22.27
N PHE A 49 5.02 -10.54 -23.18
CA PHE A 49 3.71 -9.97 -22.84
C PHE A 49 2.73 -10.92 -22.14
N PRO A 50 2.54 -12.20 -22.53
CA PRO A 50 1.60 -13.10 -21.84
C PRO A 50 1.93 -13.29 -20.35
N GLN A 51 3.20 -13.50 -20.02
CA GLN A 51 3.66 -13.67 -18.63
C GLN A 51 3.60 -12.33 -17.86
N TRP A 52 3.95 -11.22 -18.50
CA TRP A 52 3.93 -9.90 -17.87
C TRP A 52 2.51 -9.38 -17.59
N LYS A 53 1.56 -9.63 -18.49
CA LYS A 53 0.13 -9.37 -18.25
C LYS A 53 -0.41 -10.21 -17.08
N ALA A 54 -0.04 -11.49 -17.01
CA ALA A 54 -0.44 -12.41 -15.95
C ALA A 54 0.23 -12.14 -14.59
N THR A 55 1.38 -11.45 -14.56
CA THR A 55 2.06 -11.05 -13.34
C THR A 55 1.16 -10.16 -12.47
N SER A 56 1.14 -10.39 -11.15
CA SER A 56 0.24 -9.63 -10.26
C SER A 56 0.60 -8.14 -10.21
N ILE A 57 -0.42 -7.29 -10.05
CA ILE A 57 -0.24 -5.83 -9.95
C ILE A 57 0.72 -5.43 -8.82
N LEU A 58 0.69 -6.17 -7.70
CA LEU A 58 1.59 -5.97 -6.56
C LEU A 58 3.05 -6.34 -6.90
N LYS A 59 3.29 -7.39 -7.69
CA LYS A 59 4.66 -7.73 -8.11
C LYS A 59 5.20 -6.72 -9.13
N ARG A 60 4.37 -6.19 -10.04
CA ARG A 60 4.75 -5.08 -10.93
C ARG A 60 5.02 -3.79 -10.14
N GLN A 61 4.25 -3.52 -9.09
CA GLN A 61 4.44 -2.39 -8.18
C GLN A 61 5.79 -2.48 -7.44
N GLN A 62 6.17 -3.66 -6.93
CA GLN A 62 7.48 -3.84 -6.26
C GLN A 62 8.66 -3.51 -7.19
N ILE A 63 8.62 -3.99 -8.43
CA ILE A 63 9.64 -3.69 -9.45
C ILE A 63 9.77 -2.17 -9.70
N LEU A 64 8.68 -1.39 -9.59
CA LEU A 64 8.77 0.07 -9.64
C LEU A 64 9.36 0.71 -8.37
N PHE A 65 9.09 0.18 -7.17
CA PHE A 65 9.77 0.66 -5.96
C PHE A 65 11.29 0.45 -6.06
N ASP A 66 11.71 -0.72 -6.54
CA ASP A 66 13.12 -1.05 -6.75
C ASP A 66 13.74 -0.14 -7.84
N PHE A 67 13.05 0.06 -8.96
CA PHE A 67 13.48 0.96 -10.05
C PHE A 67 13.59 2.44 -9.62
N THR A 68 12.64 2.96 -8.84
CA THR A 68 12.71 4.35 -8.32
C THR A 68 13.86 4.55 -7.33
N ALA A 69 14.13 3.57 -6.47
CA ALA A 69 15.30 3.59 -5.60
C ALA A 69 16.62 3.59 -6.41
N LEU A 70 16.68 2.80 -7.48
CA LEU A 70 17.85 2.72 -8.36
C LEU A 70 18.08 4.01 -9.17
N ILE A 71 17.01 4.67 -9.63
CA ILE A 71 17.12 5.99 -10.28
C ILE A 71 17.67 7.03 -9.29
N ARG A 72 17.16 7.09 -8.05
CA ARG A 72 17.69 7.99 -7.00
C ARG A 72 19.18 7.70 -6.70
N LYS A 73 19.58 6.43 -6.62
CA LYS A 73 20.97 5.97 -6.43
C LYS A 73 21.90 6.39 -7.58
N ASN A 74 21.38 6.49 -8.81
CA ASN A 74 22.14 6.82 -10.02
C ASN A 74 21.86 8.25 -10.55
N TRP A 75 21.23 9.13 -9.76
CA TRP A 75 20.73 10.43 -10.21
C TRP A 75 21.84 11.30 -10.82
N ASP A 76 23.00 11.38 -10.18
CA ASP A 76 24.16 12.14 -10.66
C ASP A 76 24.82 11.48 -11.89
N ARG A 77 24.81 10.15 -12.00
CA ARG A 77 25.31 9.42 -13.17
C ARG A 77 24.42 9.67 -14.40
N LEU A 78 23.11 9.65 -14.22
CA LEU A 78 22.13 10.02 -15.25
C LEU A 78 22.32 11.49 -15.66
N ALA A 79 22.40 12.41 -14.69
CA ALA A 79 22.59 13.83 -14.96
C ALA A 79 23.90 14.11 -15.74
N ALA A 80 25.01 13.44 -15.40
CA ALA A 80 26.28 13.60 -16.10
C ALA A 80 26.19 13.13 -17.56
N SER A 81 25.50 12.02 -17.85
CA SER A 81 25.26 11.58 -19.23
C SER A 81 24.45 12.60 -20.03
N ILE A 82 23.42 13.21 -19.43
CA ILE A 82 22.60 14.22 -20.09
C ILE A 82 23.40 15.49 -20.37
N THR A 83 24.19 15.98 -19.41
CA THR A 83 25.05 17.16 -19.59
C THR A 83 26.11 16.94 -20.67
N LEU A 84 26.73 15.75 -20.71
CA LEU A 84 27.76 15.41 -21.69
C LEU A 84 27.25 15.27 -23.13
N GLU A 85 26.07 14.67 -23.33
CA GLU A 85 25.53 14.43 -24.68
C GLU A 85 24.59 15.54 -25.17
N GLN A 86 23.84 16.20 -24.28
CA GLN A 86 22.83 17.21 -24.63
C GLN A 86 23.30 18.66 -24.36
N GLY A 87 24.24 18.86 -23.43
CA GLY A 87 24.87 20.16 -23.16
C GLY A 87 24.26 21.00 -22.03
N LYS A 88 23.03 20.71 -21.58
CA LYS A 88 22.42 21.46 -20.45
C LYS A 88 23.26 21.39 -19.18
N THR A 89 23.13 22.41 -18.33
CA THR A 89 23.85 22.49 -17.06
C THR A 89 23.55 21.28 -16.17
N PHE A 90 24.52 20.87 -15.35
CA PHE A 90 24.37 19.67 -14.50
C PHE A 90 23.17 19.76 -13.54
N GLN A 91 22.76 20.98 -13.13
CA GLN A 91 21.55 21.18 -12.33
C GLN A 91 20.26 21.03 -13.15
N ASP A 92 20.21 21.53 -14.39
CA ASP A 92 19.10 21.28 -15.31
C ASP A 92 18.98 19.78 -15.65
N ALA A 93 20.11 19.07 -15.74
CA ALA A 93 20.17 17.62 -15.92
C ALA A 93 19.68 16.85 -14.67
N LYS A 94 19.97 17.33 -13.46
CA LYS A 94 19.32 16.77 -12.25
C LYS A 94 17.81 17.03 -12.25
N GLY A 95 17.36 18.18 -12.74
CA GLY A 95 15.93 18.51 -12.90
C GLY A 95 15.20 17.60 -13.89
N ASP A 96 15.84 17.26 -15.01
CA ASP A 96 15.37 16.29 -16.01
C ASP A 96 15.08 14.92 -15.36
N VAL A 97 16.09 14.35 -14.70
CA VAL A 97 15.97 13.07 -13.99
C VAL A 97 14.90 13.11 -12.90
N LEU A 98 14.81 14.21 -12.13
CA LEU A 98 13.81 14.39 -11.07
C LEU A 98 12.37 14.40 -11.60
N ARG A 99 12.09 15.13 -12.68
CA ARG A 99 10.74 15.19 -13.27
C ARG A 99 10.35 13.86 -13.92
N GLY A 100 11.31 13.06 -14.39
CA GLY A 100 11.09 11.67 -14.78
C GLY A 100 10.79 10.76 -13.59
N LEU A 101 11.64 10.81 -12.55
CA LEU A 101 11.51 10.05 -11.32
C LEU A 101 10.13 10.23 -10.67
N GLN A 102 9.62 11.46 -10.60
CA GLN A 102 8.29 11.76 -10.04
C GLN A 102 7.14 11.03 -10.76
N VAL A 103 7.28 10.72 -12.05
CA VAL A 103 6.29 9.90 -12.77
C VAL A 103 6.40 8.44 -12.34
N ALA A 104 7.62 7.91 -12.20
CA ALA A 104 7.85 6.56 -11.70
C ALA A 104 7.38 6.37 -10.25
N GLU A 105 7.60 7.37 -9.39
CA GLU A 105 7.07 7.42 -8.02
C GLU A 105 5.53 7.44 -7.99
N THR A 106 4.91 8.24 -8.85
CA THR A 106 3.44 8.29 -8.96
C THR A 106 2.85 6.99 -9.53
N ALA A 107 3.58 6.32 -10.44
CA ALA A 107 3.25 5.01 -10.97
C ALA A 107 3.33 3.89 -9.92
N CYS A 108 4.07 4.07 -8.82
CA CYS A 108 4.01 3.16 -7.68
C CYS A 108 2.63 3.17 -6.98
N GLY A 109 1.78 4.18 -7.23
CA GLY A 109 0.39 4.24 -6.76
C GLY A 109 -0.61 3.37 -7.54
N ILE A 110 -0.15 2.50 -8.44
CA ILE A 110 -0.98 1.81 -9.45
C ILE A 110 -2.19 1.05 -8.90
N THR A 111 -2.13 0.54 -7.66
CA THR A 111 -3.18 -0.30 -7.06
C THR A 111 -4.50 0.43 -6.84
N THR A 112 -4.48 1.75 -6.65
CA THR A 112 -5.68 2.60 -6.57
C THR A 112 -6.05 3.23 -7.92
N GLN A 113 -5.19 3.12 -8.92
CA GLN A 113 -5.33 3.74 -10.25
C GLN A 113 -5.89 2.78 -11.30
N MET A 114 -5.67 1.46 -11.13
CA MET A 114 -6.14 0.40 -12.04
C MET A 114 -7.52 -0.18 -11.66
N THR A 115 -8.23 0.40 -10.69
CA THR A 115 -9.56 -0.06 -10.30
C THR A 115 -10.56 0.04 -11.45
N GLY A 116 -11.36 -1.01 -11.61
CA GLY A 116 -12.58 -1.00 -12.39
C GLY A 116 -13.81 -0.68 -11.52
N GLU A 117 -14.98 -0.67 -12.15
CA GLU A 117 -16.27 -0.35 -11.54
C GLU A 117 -17.17 -1.59 -11.56
N VAL A 118 -18.16 -1.66 -10.67
CA VAL A 118 -19.23 -2.67 -10.72
C VAL A 118 -20.57 -2.05 -10.38
N LEU A 119 -21.61 -2.43 -11.13
CA LEU A 119 -22.98 -1.97 -10.96
C LEU A 119 -23.95 -3.15 -11.17
N PRO A 120 -24.82 -3.48 -10.20
CA PRO A 120 -25.99 -4.32 -10.46
C PRO A 120 -26.92 -3.61 -11.45
N VAL A 121 -27.12 -4.20 -12.63
CA VAL A 121 -27.90 -3.59 -13.73
C VAL A 121 -29.29 -4.20 -13.89
N ALA A 122 -29.52 -5.39 -13.36
CA ALA A 122 -30.84 -6.01 -13.24
C ALA A 122 -30.84 -7.01 -12.08
N LYS A 123 -31.99 -7.65 -11.81
CA LYS A 123 -32.06 -8.80 -10.91
C LYS A 123 -31.09 -9.89 -11.39
N ASP A 124 -30.34 -10.48 -10.46
CA ASP A 124 -29.36 -11.55 -10.68
C ASP A 124 -28.21 -11.19 -11.65
N MET A 125 -28.04 -9.89 -12.02
CA MET A 125 -27.11 -9.45 -13.07
C MET A 125 -26.28 -8.22 -12.70
N GLU A 126 -24.96 -8.36 -12.67
CA GLU A 126 -24.01 -7.24 -12.54
C GLU A 126 -23.29 -6.93 -13.86
N THR A 127 -22.91 -5.67 -14.05
CA THR A 127 -21.97 -5.24 -15.08
C THR A 127 -20.70 -4.72 -14.40
N ARG A 128 -19.54 -5.23 -14.81
CA ARG A 128 -18.24 -4.91 -14.24
C ARG A 128 -17.25 -4.47 -15.31
N SER A 129 -16.54 -3.38 -15.08
CA SER A 129 -15.45 -2.92 -15.93
C SER A 129 -14.09 -3.37 -15.40
N TYR A 130 -13.14 -3.59 -16.32
CA TYR A 130 -11.76 -4.01 -16.06
C TYR A 130 -10.82 -3.18 -16.93
N ARG A 131 -9.64 -2.82 -16.41
CA ARG A 131 -8.57 -2.17 -17.18
C ARG A 131 -7.52 -3.21 -17.59
N GLU A 132 -7.42 -3.50 -18.88
CA GLU A 132 -6.41 -4.42 -19.41
C GLU A 132 -5.31 -3.68 -20.19
N PRO A 133 -4.05 -4.18 -20.18
CA PRO A 133 -3.02 -3.70 -21.10
C PRO A 133 -3.33 -4.09 -22.55
N LEU A 134 -2.77 -3.32 -23.48
CA LEU A 134 -2.97 -3.42 -24.93
C LEU A 134 -2.09 -4.50 -25.58
N GLY A 135 -0.85 -4.68 -25.12
CA GLY A 135 0.13 -5.56 -25.75
C GLY A 135 1.54 -4.98 -25.74
N VAL A 136 2.19 -5.02 -26.90
CA VAL A 136 3.42 -4.25 -27.17
C VAL A 136 3.04 -2.81 -27.51
N VAL A 137 3.72 -1.86 -26.88
CA VAL A 137 3.56 -0.41 -27.11
C VAL A 137 4.94 0.22 -27.35
N ALA A 138 4.99 1.38 -27.99
CA ALA A 138 6.25 2.05 -28.31
C ALA A 138 6.30 3.50 -27.82
N ALA A 139 7.49 3.97 -27.49
CA ALA A 139 7.75 5.37 -27.15
C ALA A 139 8.96 5.91 -27.95
N ILE A 140 8.77 7.05 -28.62
CA ILE A 140 9.79 7.75 -29.41
C ILE A 140 10.08 9.07 -28.68
N CYS A 141 11.31 9.26 -28.24
CA CYS A 141 11.68 10.37 -27.34
C CYS A 141 12.58 11.42 -28.03
N PRO A 142 12.44 12.70 -27.64
CA PRO A 142 13.24 13.79 -28.18
C PRO A 142 14.62 13.83 -27.51
N PHE A 143 15.51 14.68 -28.03
CA PHE A 143 16.83 14.91 -27.45
C PHE A 143 16.74 15.67 -26.12
N ASN A 144 15.95 16.75 -26.09
CA ASN A 144 16.04 17.78 -25.06
C ASN A 144 15.68 17.34 -23.63
N PHE A 145 15.15 16.14 -23.42
CA PHE A 145 14.85 15.57 -22.11
C PHE A 145 15.02 14.02 -22.09
N PRO A 146 16.26 13.50 -22.17
CA PRO A 146 16.51 12.10 -22.48
C PRO A 146 16.45 11.16 -21.25
N ALA A 147 16.15 11.67 -20.05
CA ALA A 147 15.70 10.85 -18.92
C ALA A 147 14.20 11.03 -18.63
N MET A 148 13.70 12.27 -18.61
CA MET A 148 12.31 12.57 -18.27
C MET A 148 11.31 11.89 -19.22
N ILE A 149 11.47 12.01 -20.54
CA ILE A 149 10.47 11.49 -21.50
C ILE A 149 10.47 9.94 -21.57
N PRO A 150 11.62 9.25 -21.52
CA PRO A 150 11.63 7.81 -21.24
C PRO A 150 10.92 7.44 -19.94
N LEU A 151 11.12 8.18 -18.86
CA LEU A 151 10.44 7.94 -17.57
C LEU A 151 8.97 8.38 -17.53
N TRP A 152 8.48 9.14 -18.52
CA TRP A 152 7.03 9.31 -18.77
C TRP A 152 6.39 8.06 -19.37
N SER A 153 7.20 7.16 -19.95
CA SER A 153 6.74 6.00 -20.72
C SER A 153 7.00 4.68 -20.00
N ILE A 154 8.25 4.42 -19.57
CA ILE A 154 8.68 3.16 -18.94
C ILE A 154 7.77 2.75 -17.77
N PRO A 155 7.51 3.58 -16.74
CA PRO A 155 6.78 3.14 -15.56
C PRO A 155 5.30 2.89 -15.87
N ILE A 156 4.64 3.81 -16.58
CA ILE A 156 3.19 3.74 -16.85
C ILE A 156 2.87 2.59 -17.80
N ALA A 157 3.63 2.41 -18.88
CA ALA A 157 3.40 1.32 -19.84
C ALA A 157 3.61 -0.05 -19.20
N THR A 158 4.69 -0.22 -18.43
CA THR A 158 5.03 -1.53 -17.85
C THR A 158 4.14 -1.90 -16.66
N VAL A 159 3.84 -0.96 -15.75
CA VAL A 159 3.05 -1.29 -14.55
C VAL A 159 1.57 -1.60 -14.86
N THR A 160 1.03 -1.00 -15.92
CA THR A 160 -0.28 -1.36 -16.48
C THR A 160 -0.30 -2.75 -17.13
N GLY A 161 0.87 -3.32 -17.42
CA GLY A 161 1.07 -4.68 -17.92
C GLY A 161 1.43 -4.79 -19.41
N ASN A 162 1.83 -3.69 -20.07
CA ASN A 162 2.33 -3.70 -21.45
C ASN A 162 3.84 -3.99 -21.48
N CYS A 163 4.36 -4.37 -22.64
CA CYS A 163 5.79 -4.41 -22.93
C CYS A 163 6.17 -3.22 -23.82
N LEU A 164 7.27 -2.53 -23.52
CA LEU A 164 7.63 -1.24 -24.12
C LEU A 164 8.85 -1.36 -25.06
N LEU A 165 8.69 -0.85 -26.28
CA LEU A 165 9.78 -0.60 -27.23
C LEU A 165 10.14 0.90 -27.24
N LEU A 166 11.31 1.25 -26.70
CA LEU A 166 11.78 2.63 -26.60
C LEU A 166 12.75 2.97 -27.74
N LYS A 167 12.56 4.14 -28.36
CA LYS A 167 13.45 4.74 -29.37
C LYS A 167 13.91 6.11 -28.86
N PRO A 168 14.99 6.17 -28.05
CA PRO A 168 15.55 7.44 -27.58
C PRO A 168 16.21 8.19 -28.74
N SER A 169 16.37 9.50 -28.57
CA SER A 169 17.11 10.34 -29.51
C SER A 169 18.51 9.79 -29.80
N GLU A 170 18.89 9.86 -31.07
CA GLU A 170 20.22 9.50 -31.58
C GLU A 170 21.31 10.51 -31.21
N ARG A 171 20.95 11.67 -30.65
CA ARG A 171 21.88 12.73 -30.21
C ARG A 171 22.39 12.54 -28.78
N ASP A 172 21.67 11.78 -27.97
CA ASP A 172 21.82 11.70 -26.51
C ASP A 172 21.10 10.47 -25.90
N PRO A 173 21.40 9.22 -26.35
CA PRO A 173 20.75 8.01 -25.85
C PRO A 173 21.34 7.48 -24.54
N GLY A 174 22.47 8.01 -24.04
CA GLY A 174 23.23 7.47 -22.91
C GLY A 174 22.40 7.41 -21.63
N ALA A 175 21.60 8.45 -21.35
CA ALA A 175 20.66 8.46 -20.22
C ALA A 175 19.63 7.32 -20.31
N ALA A 176 19.10 7.04 -21.51
CA ALA A 176 18.16 5.94 -21.74
C ALA A 176 18.84 4.56 -21.64
N LEU A 177 20.11 4.44 -22.02
CA LEU A 177 20.89 3.21 -21.85
C LEU A 177 21.21 2.93 -20.37
N ILE A 178 21.54 3.96 -19.57
CA ILE A 178 21.66 3.82 -18.11
C ILE A 178 20.32 3.38 -17.53
N LEU A 179 19.19 3.97 -17.93
CA LEU A 179 17.87 3.51 -17.49
C LEU A 179 17.60 2.04 -17.84
N ALA A 180 18.14 1.50 -18.93
CA ALA A 180 18.05 0.08 -19.26
C ALA A 180 18.88 -0.82 -18.32
N GLU A 181 20.05 -0.37 -17.85
CA GLU A 181 20.78 -1.06 -16.77
C GLU A 181 19.91 -1.12 -15.50
N LEU A 182 19.27 -0.01 -15.13
CA LEU A 182 18.45 0.07 -13.92
C LEU A 182 17.14 -0.74 -14.03
N VAL A 183 16.57 -0.85 -15.24
CA VAL A 183 15.46 -1.78 -15.54
C VAL A 183 15.90 -3.23 -15.26
N LYS A 184 17.10 -3.62 -15.68
CA LYS A 184 17.63 -4.96 -15.38
C LYS A 184 17.89 -5.16 -13.88
N GLU A 185 18.54 -4.20 -13.22
CA GLU A 185 18.85 -4.26 -11.77
C GLU A 185 17.56 -4.26 -10.91
N ALA A 186 16.48 -3.60 -11.35
CA ALA A 186 15.16 -3.62 -10.71
C ALA A 186 14.37 -4.94 -10.90
N GLY A 187 14.87 -5.89 -11.71
CA GLY A 187 14.21 -7.18 -11.90
C GLY A 187 12.99 -7.16 -12.83
N PHE A 188 12.93 -6.23 -13.80
CA PHE A 188 12.00 -6.38 -14.93
C PHE A 188 12.33 -7.65 -15.74
N PRO A 189 11.34 -8.48 -16.12
CA PRO A 189 11.58 -9.66 -16.96
C PRO A 189 12.17 -9.32 -18.33
N GLU A 190 12.87 -10.29 -18.94
CA GLU A 190 13.40 -10.15 -20.30
C GLU A 190 12.27 -9.79 -21.29
N GLY A 191 12.53 -8.85 -22.20
CA GLY A 191 11.59 -8.37 -23.22
C GLY A 191 10.50 -7.40 -22.75
N VAL A 192 10.36 -7.14 -21.44
CA VAL A 192 9.35 -6.17 -20.94
C VAL A 192 9.69 -4.73 -21.28
N VAL A 193 10.98 -4.40 -21.40
CA VAL A 193 11.48 -3.12 -21.93
C VAL A 193 12.64 -3.40 -22.88
N ASN A 194 12.52 -2.97 -24.13
CA ASN A 194 13.58 -3.07 -25.15
C ASN A 194 13.91 -1.68 -25.70
N ILE A 195 15.17 -1.42 -26.03
CA ILE A 195 15.65 -0.17 -26.64
C ILE A 195 16.26 -0.43 -28.02
N ILE A 196 15.77 0.30 -29.01
CA ILE A 196 16.27 0.33 -30.38
C ILE A 196 16.76 1.73 -30.76
N HIS A 197 17.85 1.81 -31.53
CA HIS A 197 18.40 3.08 -32.02
C HIS A 197 18.18 3.28 -33.52
N GLY A 198 18.36 4.52 -33.98
CA GLY A 198 18.24 4.92 -35.38
C GLY A 198 17.24 6.05 -35.59
N SER A 199 17.30 6.69 -36.75
CA SER A 199 16.51 7.87 -37.08
C SER A 199 15.18 7.49 -37.75
N ARG A 200 14.90 8.01 -38.96
CA ARG A 200 13.61 7.87 -39.65
C ARG A 200 13.25 6.42 -39.99
N ARG A 201 14.23 5.52 -40.23
CA ARG A 201 13.96 4.08 -40.49
C ARG A 201 13.33 3.40 -39.27
N ALA A 202 13.95 3.54 -38.09
CA ALA A 202 13.45 2.96 -36.85
C ALA A 202 12.08 3.53 -36.45
N VAL A 203 11.85 4.83 -36.68
CA VAL A 203 10.53 5.46 -36.52
C VAL A 203 9.50 4.83 -37.47
N ASN A 204 9.75 4.76 -38.78
CA ASN A 204 8.80 4.19 -39.74
C ASN A 204 8.43 2.74 -39.39
N PHE A 205 9.41 1.92 -38.99
CA PHE A 205 9.17 0.56 -38.52
C PHE A 205 8.18 0.51 -37.35
N ILE A 206 8.34 1.36 -36.32
CA ILE A 206 7.40 1.45 -35.18
C ILE A 206 5.98 1.83 -35.64
N LEU A 207 5.85 2.71 -36.63
CA LEU A 207 4.56 3.18 -37.14
C LEU A 207 3.85 2.11 -37.96
N ASP A 208 4.59 1.25 -38.66
CA ASP A 208 4.06 0.24 -39.57
C ASP A 208 3.79 -1.10 -38.88
N GLU A 209 4.70 -1.59 -38.03
CA GLU A 209 4.66 -2.90 -37.38
C GLU A 209 3.30 -3.22 -36.71
N PRO A 210 2.53 -4.22 -37.18
CA PRO A 210 1.19 -4.53 -36.67
C PRO A 210 1.15 -5.08 -35.23
N ALA A 211 2.26 -5.58 -34.68
CA ALA A 211 2.34 -6.00 -33.29
C ALA A 211 2.18 -4.85 -32.29
N ILE A 212 2.68 -3.66 -32.62
CA ILE A 212 2.68 -2.46 -31.77
C ILE A 212 1.27 -1.85 -31.76
N LYS A 213 0.67 -1.67 -30.57
CA LYS A 213 -0.73 -1.23 -30.42
C LYS A 213 -0.90 0.25 -30.07
N ALA A 214 0.14 0.87 -29.53
CA ALA A 214 0.15 2.29 -29.18
C ALA A 214 1.54 2.91 -29.41
N VAL A 215 1.57 4.18 -29.83
CA VAL A 215 2.79 4.97 -30.05
C VAL A 215 2.70 6.28 -29.25
N SER A 216 3.68 6.49 -28.37
CA SER A 216 3.85 7.73 -27.60
C SER A 216 5.01 8.53 -28.19
N PHE A 217 4.77 9.77 -28.62
CA PHE A 217 5.79 10.65 -29.21
C PHE A 217 5.84 12.01 -28.51
N VAL A 218 7.04 12.56 -28.37
CA VAL A 218 7.28 13.96 -28.02
C VAL A 218 8.39 14.50 -28.92
N GLY A 219 8.18 15.64 -29.57
CA GLY A 219 9.18 16.28 -30.42
C GLY A 219 8.59 17.35 -31.35
N GLY A 220 9.36 17.77 -32.36
CA GLY A 220 8.96 18.86 -33.26
C GLY A 220 7.74 18.55 -34.13
N THR A 221 6.95 19.60 -34.40
CA THR A 221 5.62 19.55 -35.05
C THR A 221 5.57 18.66 -36.30
N ALA A 222 6.41 18.91 -37.31
CA ALA A 222 6.39 18.17 -38.57
C ALA A 222 6.66 16.66 -38.43
N ALA A 223 7.46 16.25 -37.44
CA ALA A 223 7.70 14.83 -37.15
C ALA A 223 6.52 14.18 -36.44
N GLY A 224 5.92 14.89 -35.47
CA GLY A 224 4.78 14.40 -34.71
C GLY A 224 3.45 14.37 -35.49
N GLU A 225 3.23 15.32 -36.40
CA GLU A 225 2.11 15.30 -37.35
C GLU A 225 2.19 14.06 -38.26
N TYR A 226 3.38 13.78 -38.81
CA TYR A 226 3.65 12.59 -39.62
C TYR A 226 3.46 11.28 -38.83
N ILE A 227 4.00 11.22 -37.62
CA ILE A 227 3.87 10.08 -36.70
C ILE A 227 2.40 9.82 -36.35
N TYR A 228 1.66 10.86 -35.96
CA TYR A 228 0.25 10.75 -35.60
C TYR A 228 -0.60 10.28 -36.78
N ALA A 229 -0.43 10.88 -37.96
CA ALA A 229 -1.16 10.50 -39.15
C ALA A 229 -0.89 9.04 -39.55
N ARG A 230 0.38 8.62 -39.61
CA ARG A 230 0.76 7.26 -40.04
C ARG A 230 0.39 6.19 -39.00
N ALA A 231 0.62 6.46 -37.70
CA ALA A 231 0.22 5.53 -36.64
C ALA A 231 -1.30 5.32 -36.61
N SER A 232 -2.07 6.41 -36.70
CA SER A 232 -3.55 6.35 -36.68
C SER A 232 -4.10 5.67 -37.93
N ALA A 233 -3.53 5.93 -39.12
CA ALA A 233 -3.89 5.23 -40.35
C ALA A 233 -3.61 3.71 -40.28
N ASN A 234 -2.53 3.32 -39.59
CA ASN A 234 -2.20 1.93 -39.29
C ASN A 234 -2.96 1.37 -38.06
N GLY A 235 -4.03 2.03 -37.62
CA GLY A 235 -4.93 1.55 -36.54
C GLY A 235 -4.34 1.56 -35.13
N LYS A 236 -3.17 2.18 -34.92
CA LYS A 236 -2.50 2.28 -33.61
C LYS A 236 -3.07 3.46 -32.83
N ARG A 237 -3.17 3.34 -31.49
CA ARG A 237 -3.38 4.54 -30.64
C ARG A 237 -2.15 5.43 -30.75
N CYS A 238 -2.32 6.73 -30.94
CA CYS A 238 -1.20 7.67 -30.95
C CYS A 238 -1.44 8.84 -29.99
N GLN A 239 -0.46 9.14 -29.15
CA GLN A 239 -0.35 10.42 -28.46
C GLN A 239 0.94 11.09 -28.93
N ALA A 240 0.87 12.33 -29.41
CA ALA A 240 2.01 13.02 -29.98
C ALA A 240 2.03 14.47 -29.48
N ASN A 241 3.02 14.80 -28.66
CA ASN A 241 3.33 16.19 -28.34
C ASN A 241 4.15 16.79 -29.46
N LEU A 242 3.75 17.99 -29.86
CA LEU A 242 4.31 18.74 -30.97
C LEU A 242 5.12 19.93 -30.42
N GLY A 243 5.50 20.87 -31.29
CA GLY A 243 6.19 22.10 -30.92
C GLY A 243 5.32 23.09 -30.15
N ALA A 244 5.92 24.20 -29.72
CA ALA A 244 5.27 25.23 -28.95
C ALA A 244 5.78 26.65 -29.25
N LYS A 245 4.94 27.63 -28.92
CA LYS A 245 5.30 29.03 -28.80
C LYS A 245 4.58 29.57 -27.57
N ASN A 246 5.22 29.57 -26.41
CA ASN A 246 4.58 29.90 -25.14
C ASN A 246 4.78 31.38 -24.79
N HIS A 247 3.71 32.02 -24.32
CA HIS A 247 3.70 33.44 -24.00
C HIS A 247 3.63 33.67 -22.50
N ALA A 248 4.33 34.70 -22.03
CA ALA A 248 4.08 35.35 -20.75
C ALA A 248 3.36 36.68 -20.97
N VAL A 249 2.17 36.85 -20.39
CA VAL A 249 1.48 38.14 -20.32
C VAL A 249 1.93 38.86 -19.05
N LEU A 250 2.49 40.06 -19.19
CA LEU A 250 3.04 40.84 -18.09
C LEU A 250 2.16 42.06 -17.83
N MET A 251 1.43 42.03 -16.70
CA MET A 251 0.52 43.11 -16.31
C MET A 251 1.23 44.20 -15.49
N PRO A 252 0.83 45.48 -15.60
CA PRO A 252 1.41 46.59 -14.84
C PRO A 252 1.33 46.44 -13.31
N ASP A 253 0.35 45.69 -12.80
CA ASP A 253 0.13 45.48 -11.39
C ASP A 253 1.01 44.37 -10.77
N SER A 254 1.77 43.65 -11.60
CA SER A 254 2.60 42.52 -11.19
C SER A 254 3.81 42.90 -10.34
N ASN A 255 4.34 41.95 -9.56
CA ASN A 255 5.63 42.13 -8.90
C ASN A 255 6.75 42.09 -9.95
N LYS A 256 7.15 43.27 -10.44
CA LYS A 256 8.19 43.48 -11.45
C LYS A 256 9.43 42.61 -11.25
N ASN A 257 10.06 42.66 -10.07
CA ASN A 257 11.31 41.94 -9.82
C ASN A 257 11.12 40.42 -9.87
N GLN A 258 10.02 39.92 -9.32
CA GLN A 258 9.67 38.49 -9.38
C GLN A 258 9.38 38.04 -10.82
N ALA A 259 8.59 38.83 -11.56
CA ALA A 259 8.20 38.52 -12.92
C ALA A 259 9.39 38.52 -13.89
N LEU A 260 10.24 39.56 -13.87
CA LEU A 260 11.41 39.65 -14.75
C LEU A 260 12.42 38.52 -14.49
N ASN A 261 12.65 38.16 -13.21
CA ASN A 261 13.52 37.03 -12.86
C ASN A 261 12.91 35.69 -13.36
N ALA A 262 11.60 35.50 -13.17
CA ALA A 262 10.88 34.29 -13.60
C ALA A 262 10.84 34.14 -15.13
N ILE A 263 10.64 35.23 -15.86
CA ILE A 263 10.66 35.28 -17.34
C ILE A 263 12.07 34.97 -17.86
N SER A 264 13.11 35.59 -17.29
CA SER A 264 14.50 35.37 -17.72
C SER A 264 14.91 33.90 -17.59
N GLY A 265 14.75 33.30 -16.40
CA GLY A 265 15.10 31.89 -16.18
C GLY A 265 14.33 30.90 -17.05
N ALA A 266 13.10 31.25 -17.45
CA ALA A 266 12.23 30.40 -18.26
C ALA A 266 12.35 30.61 -19.78
N ALA A 267 12.86 31.75 -20.23
CA ALA A 267 13.21 31.99 -21.63
C ALA A 267 14.56 31.33 -21.98
N PHE A 268 15.55 31.45 -21.09
CA PHE A 268 16.92 31.05 -21.40
C PHE A 268 17.31 29.66 -20.88
N GLY A 269 16.79 29.18 -19.74
CA GLY A 269 17.22 27.92 -19.12
C GLY A 269 17.26 26.70 -20.07
N ALA A 270 18.27 25.85 -19.95
CA ALA A 270 18.64 24.80 -20.92
C ALA A 270 18.81 25.28 -22.38
N ALA A 271 19.34 26.50 -22.57
CA ALA A 271 19.49 27.17 -23.86
C ALA A 271 18.16 27.35 -24.62
N GLY A 272 17.06 27.56 -23.90
CA GLY A 272 15.71 27.67 -24.48
C GLY A 272 15.21 26.41 -25.20
N GLN A 273 15.93 25.28 -25.08
CA GLN A 273 15.59 23.99 -25.72
C GLN A 273 14.46 23.26 -24.98
N ARG A 274 13.38 23.96 -24.62
CA ARG A 274 12.24 23.41 -23.90
C ARG A 274 10.96 23.78 -24.65
N CYS A 275 10.11 22.82 -24.97
CA CYS A 275 8.76 23.09 -25.49
C CYS A 275 7.86 23.84 -24.49
N MET A 276 8.33 24.05 -23.25
CA MET A 276 7.70 24.85 -22.20
C MET A 276 8.57 26.04 -21.77
N ALA A 277 9.54 26.46 -22.61
CA ALA A 277 10.24 27.73 -22.44
C ALA A 277 9.29 28.89 -22.77
N LEU A 278 9.43 30.01 -22.06
CA LEU A 278 8.75 31.26 -22.40
C LEU A 278 9.51 31.93 -23.55
N SER A 279 9.22 31.48 -24.78
CA SER A 279 9.81 32.07 -26.00
C SER A 279 9.29 33.47 -26.30
N THR A 280 8.14 33.84 -25.73
CA THR A 280 7.40 35.06 -26.06
C THR A 280 7.01 35.82 -24.79
N LEU A 281 7.19 37.14 -24.79
CA LEU A 281 6.72 38.07 -23.76
C LEU A 281 5.73 39.06 -24.39
N VAL A 282 4.54 39.20 -23.79
CA VAL A 282 3.53 40.19 -24.14
C VAL A 282 3.47 41.22 -23.02
N THR A 283 4.02 42.42 -23.27
CA THR A 283 4.02 43.52 -22.30
C THR A 283 2.74 44.33 -22.45
N VAL A 284 1.89 44.33 -21.42
CA VAL A 284 0.66 45.13 -21.38
C VAL A 284 0.97 46.52 -20.82
N GLY A 285 0.57 47.57 -21.54
CA GLY A 285 0.75 48.97 -21.13
C GLY A 285 2.20 49.34 -20.81
N ASP A 286 2.42 50.05 -19.70
CA ASP A 286 3.74 50.59 -19.31
C ASP A 286 4.82 49.52 -19.02
N THR A 287 4.47 48.23 -18.92
CA THR A 287 5.45 47.16 -18.63
C THR A 287 6.55 47.02 -19.68
N LYS A 288 6.34 47.53 -20.90
CA LYS A 288 7.40 47.63 -21.93
C LYS A 288 8.60 48.47 -21.50
N THR A 289 8.40 49.43 -20.60
CA THR A 289 9.49 50.23 -20.01
C THR A 289 10.43 49.39 -19.13
N TRP A 290 10.06 48.14 -18.80
CA TRP A 290 10.86 47.23 -17.97
C TRP A 290 11.81 46.35 -18.80
N LEU A 291 11.73 46.38 -20.14
CA LEU A 291 12.59 45.58 -21.03
C LEU A 291 14.10 45.84 -20.84
N PRO A 292 14.62 47.07 -20.62
CA PRO A 292 16.04 47.28 -20.33
C PRO A 292 16.51 46.54 -19.07
N GLU A 293 15.63 46.45 -18.07
CA GLU A 293 15.89 45.71 -16.83
C GLU A 293 15.84 44.19 -17.00
N LEU A 294 15.17 43.68 -18.04
CA LEU A 294 15.22 42.27 -18.46
C LEU A 294 16.47 41.97 -19.27
N VAL A 295 16.91 42.92 -20.12
CA VAL A 295 18.17 42.86 -20.88
C VAL A 295 19.36 42.78 -19.94
N GLU A 296 19.45 43.63 -18.90
CA GLU A 296 20.56 43.54 -17.95
C GLU A 296 20.53 42.25 -17.11
N ARG A 297 19.36 41.68 -16.83
CA ARG A 297 19.28 40.34 -16.22
C ARG A 297 19.80 39.25 -17.16
N ALA A 298 19.39 39.27 -18.42
CA ALA A 298 19.83 38.30 -19.44
C ALA A 298 21.32 38.43 -19.78
N ARG A 299 21.88 39.65 -19.82
CA ARG A 299 23.30 39.94 -20.05
C ARG A 299 24.20 39.33 -18.96
N ASN A 300 23.71 39.24 -17.73
CA ASN A 300 24.45 38.73 -16.57
C ASN A 300 24.38 37.20 -16.41
N LEU A 301 23.68 36.46 -17.29
CA LEU A 301 23.67 35.00 -17.27
C LEU A 301 25.02 34.43 -17.74
N ASN A 302 25.60 33.52 -16.96
CA ASN A 302 26.87 32.90 -17.29
C ASN A 302 26.70 31.76 -18.30
N VAL A 303 27.13 32.01 -19.54
CA VAL A 303 27.05 31.06 -20.65
C VAL A 303 28.37 30.30 -20.77
N ASN A 304 28.37 29.00 -20.45
CA ASN A 304 29.59 28.19 -20.38
C ASN A 304 29.31 26.68 -20.53
N GLY A 305 30.35 25.84 -20.51
CA GLY A 305 30.20 24.37 -20.54
C GLY A 305 29.27 23.85 -19.43
N GLY A 306 28.41 22.87 -19.72
CA GLY A 306 27.35 22.43 -18.79
C GLY A 306 27.83 21.78 -17.48
N PHE A 307 29.11 21.44 -17.36
CA PHE A 307 29.73 20.96 -16.12
C PHE A 307 30.35 22.09 -15.26
N GLU A 308 30.46 23.31 -15.77
CA GLU A 308 31.02 24.45 -15.04
C GLU A 308 30.07 24.88 -13.92
N GLN A 309 30.57 24.99 -12.70
CA GLN A 309 29.74 25.10 -11.49
C GLN A 309 28.80 26.31 -11.49
N GLU A 310 29.27 27.43 -12.03
CA GLU A 310 28.57 28.72 -12.06
C GLU A 310 27.79 28.95 -13.37
N ALA A 311 27.64 27.95 -14.24
CA ALA A 311 26.97 28.12 -15.53
C ALA A 311 25.43 28.17 -15.38
N ASP A 312 24.82 29.26 -15.84
CA ASP A 312 23.37 29.38 -16.05
C ASP A 312 22.94 28.71 -17.37
N LEU A 313 23.81 28.73 -18.38
CA LEU A 313 23.46 28.42 -19.76
C LEU A 313 24.51 27.56 -20.46
N GLY A 314 24.10 26.37 -20.92
CA GLY A 314 24.89 25.50 -21.79
C GLY A 314 24.75 25.81 -23.29
N PRO A 315 25.44 25.05 -24.16
CA PRO A 315 25.28 25.12 -25.62
C PRO A 315 23.93 24.55 -26.10
N VAL A 316 23.60 24.77 -27.37
CA VAL A 316 22.54 24.04 -28.06
C VAL A 316 23.06 22.73 -28.66
N VAL A 317 22.18 21.73 -28.81
CA VAL A 317 22.59 20.32 -29.01
C VAL A 317 23.39 20.03 -30.30
N SER A 318 23.39 20.90 -31.31
CA SER A 318 24.12 20.64 -32.56
C SER A 318 24.43 21.91 -33.38
N PRO A 319 25.40 21.85 -34.32
CA PRO A 319 25.71 22.97 -35.21
C PRO A 319 24.50 23.44 -36.04
N GLU A 320 23.65 22.51 -36.50
CA GLU A 320 22.44 22.85 -37.26
C GLU A 320 21.41 23.57 -36.39
N SER A 321 21.32 23.24 -35.10
CA SER A 321 20.50 23.98 -34.14
C SER A 321 20.99 25.42 -34.00
N LYS A 322 22.31 25.61 -33.82
CA LYS A 322 22.93 26.95 -33.73
C LYS A 322 22.63 27.78 -34.98
N VAL A 323 22.93 27.25 -36.16
CA VAL A 323 22.67 27.94 -37.45
C VAL A 323 21.18 28.27 -37.64
N ARG A 324 20.25 27.37 -37.25
CA ARG A 324 18.81 27.68 -37.35
C ARG A 324 18.39 28.82 -36.42
N ILE A 325 18.93 28.87 -35.19
CA ILE A 325 18.63 29.93 -34.22
C ILE A 325 19.19 31.26 -34.69
N GLU A 326 20.46 31.31 -35.13
CA GLU A 326 21.10 32.53 -35.62
C GLU A 326 20.38 33.07 -36.87
N ASN A 327 19.93 32.21 -37.78
CA ASN A 327 19.09 32.60 -38.93
C ASN A 327 17.72 33.15 -38.54
N LEU A 328 17.11 32.69 -37.43
CA LEU A 328 15.82 33.21 -36.94
C LEU A 328 15.98 34.57 -36.24
N ILE A 329 17.13 34.83 -35.62
CA ILE A 329 17.50 36.15 -35.11
C ILE A 329 17.73 37.12 -36.28
N VAL A 330 18.45 36.70 -37.34
CA VAL A 330 18.62 37.50 -38.57
C VAL A 330 17.28 37.84 -39.21
N SER A 331 16.36 36.89 -39.39
CA SER A 331 15.06 37.20 -40.00
C SER A 331 14.25 38.23 -39.22
N ALA A 332 14.39 38.28 -37.88
CA ALA A 332 13.71 39.30 -37.09
C ALA A 332 14.22 40.72 -37.40
N GLU A 333 15.52 40.87 -37.59
CA GLU A 333 16.18 42.13 -37.96
C GLU A 333 15.81 42.55 -39.39
N GLU A 334 15.77 41.59 -40.33
CA GLU A 334 15.32 41.81 -41.72
C GLU A 334 13.83 42.17 -41.83
N GLU A 335 12.98 41.61 -40.96
CA GLU A 335 11.55 41.88 -40.89
C GLU A 335 11.21 43.19 -40.14
N GLY A 336 12.20 43.88 -39.56
CA GLY A 336 12.04 45.18 -38.90
C GLY A 336 11.77 45.15 -37.39
N ALA A 337 12.02 44.03 -36.72
CA ALA A 337 12.10 43.98 -35.26
C ALA A 337 13.41 44.64 -34.75
N THR A 338 13.58 44.73 -33.43
CA THR A 338 14.74 45.41 -32.82
C THR A 338 15.42 44.51 -31.80
N ILE A 339 16.67 44.10 -32.08
CA ILE A 339 17.47 43.30 -31.15
C ILE A 339 17.98 44.22 -30.02
N LEU A 340 17.56 43.95 -28.78
CA LEU A 340 17.98 44.68 -27.57
C LEU A 340 19.19 44.04 -26.88
N LEU A 341 19.37 42.73 -27.07
CA LEU A 341 20.52 41.95 -26.64
C LEU A 341 20.78 40.91 -27.73
N ASP A 342 21.98 40.88 -28.30
CA ASP A 342 22.36 39.97 -29.38
C ASP A 342 23.28 38.86 -28.85
N GLY A 343 22.86 37.60 -29.00
CA GLY A 343 23.64 36.42 -28.63
C GLY A 343 24.31 35.70 -29.80
N ARG A 344 24.17 36.19 -31.04
CA ARG A 344 24.82 35.62 -32.23
C ARG A 344 26.34 35.63 -32.07
N ASN A 345 27.03 34.63 -32.60
CA ASN A 345 28.49 34.48 -32.53
C ASN A 345 29.11 34.37 -31.11
N PHE A 346 28.30 34.23 -30.05
CA PHE A 346 28.84 34.02 -28.70
C PHE A 346 29.61 32.69 -28.60
N ALA A 347 30.77 32.70 -27.92
CA ALA A 347 31.54 31.52 -27.56
C ALA A 347 32.26 31.74 -26.21
N PRO A 348 32.18 30.80 -25.24
CA PRO A 348 32.99 30.86 -24.03
C PRO A 348 34.48 30.69 -24.38
N LYS A 349 35.35 31.39 -23.64
CA LYS A 349 36.82 31.41 -23.87
C LYS A 349 37.42 30.01 -23.97
N ASP A 350 37.00 29.10 -23.10
CA ASP A 350 37.58 27.76 -22.95
C ASP A 350 36.83 26.70 -23.79
N TYR A 351 35.75 27.11 -24.46
CA TYR A 351 34.91 26.29 -25.34
C TYR A 351 34.67 26.93 -26.74
N PRO A 352 35.72 27.37 -27.46
CA PRO A 352 35.60 28.20 -28.67
C PRO A 352 34.92 27.50 -29.86
N ASN A 353 34.96 26.16 -29.89
CA ASN A 353 34.37 25.34 -30.96
C ASN A 353 32.92 24.90 -30.65
N GLY A 354 32.37 25.26 -29.49
CA GLY A 354 31.08 24.76 -29.02
C GLY A 354 29.86 25.39 -29.71
N ASN A 355 28.72 24.71 -29.62
CA ASN A 355 27.45 25.10 -30.22
C ASN A 355 26.72 26.18 -29.38
N PHE A 356 27.42 27.24 -28.99
CA PHE A 356 26.89 28.29 -28.12
C PHE A 356 26.13 29.37 -28.89
N VAL A 357 25.04 29.85 -28.29
CA VAL A 357 24.32 31.08 -28.65
C VAL A 357 23.99 31.78 -27.33
N GLY A 358 24.23 33.09 -27.24
CA GLY A 358 23.96 33.86 -26.02
C GLY A 358 22.47 34.19 -25.84
N PRO A 359 22.04 34.58 -24.62
CA PRO A 359 20.73 35.16 -24.37
C PRO A 359 20.43 36.30 -25.35
N THR A 360 19.37 36.16 -26.13
CA THR A 360 18.96 37.14 -27.14
C THR A 360 17.57 37.68 -26.80
N ILE A 361 17.39 39.01 -26.84
CA ILE A 361 16.09 39.66 -26.62
C ILE A 361 15.77 40.53 -27.83
N ILE A 362 14.59 40.32 -28.41
CA ILE A 362 14.13 41.01 -29.61
C ILE A 362 12.78 41.68 -29.31
N THR A 363 12.68 43.00 -29.44
CA THR A 363 11.44 43.77 -29.26
C THR A 363 10.88 44.28 -30.59
N ASN A 364 9.74 44.98 -30.53
CA ASN A 364 8.96 45.44 -31.68
C ASN A 364 8.41 44.29 -32.57
N VAL A 365 8.43 43.05 -32.07
CA VAL A 365 8.01 41.87 -32.83
C VAL A 365 6.51 41.90 -33.13
N LYS A 366 6.11 41.36 -34.29
CA LYS A 366 4.72 41.32 -34.79
C LYS A 366 4.31 39.89 -35.16
N PRO A 367 3.01 39.52 -35.08
CA PRO A 367 2.58 38.14 -35.33
C PRO A 367 2.85 37.57 -36.73
N HIS A 368 3.13 38.42 -37.72
CA HIS A 368 3.50 37.98 -39.08
C HIS A 368 4.98 37.64 -39.24
N MET A 369 5.83 37.98 -38.27
CA MET A 369 7.29 37.77 -38.35
C MET A 369 7.64 36.30 -38.17
N LYS A 370 8.59 35.80 -38.97
CA LYS A 370 9.09 34.43 -38.90
C LYS A 370 9.63 34.07 -37.51
N CYS A 371 10.28 35.02 -36.85
CA CYS A 371 10.79 34.84 -35.48
C CYS A 371 9.67 34.68 -34.42
N TYR A 372 8.42 35.09 -34.73
CA TYR A 372 7.24 34.81 -33.91
C TYR A 372 6.58 33.48 -34.33
N GLN A 373 6.42 33.24 -35.63
CA GLN A 373 5.71 32.06 -36.15
C GLN A 373 6.45 30.76 -35.89
N GLU A 374 7.76 30.71 -36.06
CA GLU A 374 8.55 29.49 -35.80
C GLU A 374 8.89 29.32 -34.30
N GLU A 375 8.83 28.08 -33.82
CA GLU A 375 9.47 27.67 -32.56
C GLU A 375 10.99 27.77 -32.74
N ILE A 376 11.64 28.73 -32.06
CA ILE A 376 13.10 28.98 -32.21
C ILE A 376 13.92 27.87 -31.54
N PHE A 377 13.46 27.37 -30.39
CA PHE A 377 14.12 26.30 -29.62
C PHE A 377 15.59 26.61 -29.26
N GLY A 378 15.83 27.89 -28.93
CA GLY A 378 17.13 28.47 -28.57
C GLY A 378 16.94 29.57 -27.51
N PRO A 379 18.02 30.17 -26.98
CA PRO A 379 17.96 31.16 -25.91
C PRO A 379 17.54 32.55 -26.41
N VAL A 380 16.34 32.63 -27.01
CA VAL A 380 15.82 33.82 -27.69
C VAL A 380 14.42 34.14 -27.18
N LEU A 381 14.24 35.34 -26.63
CA LEU A 381 12.95 35.89 -26.20
C LEU A 381 12.46 36.94 -27.19
N VAL A 382 11.28 36.74 -27.78
CA VAL A 382 10.59 37.77 -28.58
C VAL A 382 9.58 38.54 -27.74
N CYS A 383 9.58 39.86 -27.84
CA CYS A 383 8.74 40.77 -27.08
C CYS A 383 7.76 41.51 -27.99
N LEU A 384 6.47 41.45 -27.63
CA LEU A 384 5.35 42.10 -28.29
C LEU A 384 4.65 43.03 -27.29
N GLU A 385 4.09 44.12 -27.79
CA GLU A 385 3.30 45.07 -27.00
C GLU A 385 1.81 44.79 -27.16
N SER A 386 1.04 45.05 -26.11
CA SER A 386 -0.43 44.95 -26.10
C SER A 386 -1.05 46.12 -25.32
N GLU A 387 -2.19 46.62 -25.78
CA GLU A 387 -2.87 47.76 -25.15
C GLU A 387 -3.62 47.36 -23.86
N GLY A 388 -4.04 46.10 -23.72
CA GLY A 388 -4.86 45.63 -22.60
C GLY A 388 -4.87 44.12 -22.41
N LEU A 389 -5.63 43.65 -21.44
CA LEU A 389 -5.74 42.21 -21.13
C LEU A 389 -6.43 41.43 -22.27
N ASP A 390 -7.49 41.99 -22.85
CA ASP A 390 -8.29 41.32 -23.87
C ASP A 390 -7.51 41.17 -25.19
N ASP A 391 -6.76 42.21 -25.57
CA ASP A 391 -5.82 42.23 -26.69
C ASP A 391 -4.67 41.20 -26.47
N ALA A 392 -4.11 41.13 -25.27
CA ALA A 392 -3.11 40.12 -24.92
C ALA A 392 -3.67 38.68 -24.98
N ILE A 393 -4.91 38.46 -24.54
CA ILE A 393 -5.59 37.16 -24.64
C ILE A 393 -5.85 36.80 -26.11
N ALA A 394 -6.32 37.75 -26.92
CA ALA A 394 -6.54 37.56 -28.36
C ALA A 394 -5.24 37.19 -29.08
N LEU A 395 -4.16 37.94 -28.88
CA LEU A 395 -2.84 37.69 -29.50
C LEU A 395 -2.27 36.29 -29.17
N VAL A 396 -2.51 35.80 -27.94
CA VAL A 396 -2.10 34.44 -27.54
C VAL A 396 -3.05 33.38 -28.13
N ASN A 397 -4.35 33.66 -28.19
CA ASN A 397 -5.33 32.73 -28.77
C ASN A 397 -5.24 32.63 -30.31
N GLU A 398 -4.78 33.68 -31.00
CA GLU A 398 -4.47 33.63 -32.43
C GLU A 398 -3.25 32.75 -32.76
N ASN A 399 -2.43 32.38 -31.76
CA ASN A 399 -1.32 31.47 -31.97
C ASN A 399 -1.80 30.02 -32.24
N GLU A 400 -1.21 29.36 -33.23
CA GLU A 400 -1.53 27.97 -33.57
C GLU A 400 -1.11 26.97 -32.47
N TYR A 401 -0.11 27.33 -31.65
CA TYR A 401 0.36 26.53 -30.53
C TYR A 401 -0.44 26.83 -29.26
N GLY A 402 -0.66 25.80 -28.45
CA GLY A 402 -1.46 25.88 -27.22
C GLY A 402 -0.85 25.09 -26.08
N ASN A 403 0.48 24.91 -26.08
CA ASN A 403 1.17 24.05 -25.12
C ASN A 403 1.03 24.59 -23.70
N GLY A 404 1.53 25.80 -23.45
CA GLY A 404 1.39 26.49 -22.17
C GLY A 404 1.50 28.01 -22.30
N VAL A 405 1.16 28.69 -21.21
CA VAL A 405 1.08 30.14 -21.12
C VAL A 405 1.27 30.59 -19.66
N ALA A 406 1.80 31.78 -19.43
CA ALA A 406 1.87 32.40 -18.11
C ALA A 406 1.20 33.79 -18.11
N ILE A 407 0.61 34.20 -16.99
CA ILE A 407 0.29 35.60 -16.68
C ILE A 407 0.96 36.01 -15.37
N PHE A 408 1.54 37.20 -15.33
CA PHE A 408 2.07 37.83 -14.13
C PHE A 408 1.19 39.03 -13.75
N THR A 409 0.59 38.98 -12.55
CA THR A 409 -0.39 39.96 -12.04
C THR A 409 -0.62 39.72 -10.54
N ASN A 410 -0.94 40.75 -9.76
CA ASN A 410 -1.40 40.63 -8.37
C ASN A 410 -2.93 40.62 -8.26
N SER A 411 -3.64 40.98 -9.34
CA SER A 411 -5.09 41.04 -9.44
C SER A 411 -5.72 39.65 -9.63
N GLY A 412 -6.44 39.18 -8.62
CA GLY A 412 -7.16 37.90 -8.66
C GLY A 412 -8.29 37.84 -9.71
N SER A 413 -8.91 38.98 -10.04
CA SER A 413 -9.92 39.06 -11.11
C SER A 413 -9.26 38.98 -12.49
N THR A 414 -8.15 39.68 -12.70
CA THR A 414 -7.31 39.59 -13.92
C THR A 414 -6.84 38.16 -14.15
N ALA A 415 -6.30 37.50 -13.12
CA ALA A 415 -5.87 36.11 -13.19
C ALA A 415 -7.02 35.14 -13.51
N SER A 416 -8.19 35.33 -12.88
CA SER A 416 -9.38 34.49 -13.12
C SER A 416 -9.96 34.68 -14.52
N TYR A 417 -10.01 35.93 -15.01
CA TYR A 417 -10.49 36.26 -16.35
C TYR A 417 -9.55 35.69 -17.42
N PHE A 418 -8.24 35.83 -17.22
CA PHE A 418 -7.23 35.20 -18.08
C PHE A 418 -7.41 33.68 -18.14
N GLN A 419 -7.52 33.02 -16.99
CA GLN A 419 -7.73 31.57 -16.89
C GLN A 419 -8.99 31.09 -17.64
N GLN A 420 -10.06 31.90 -17.67
CA GLN A 420 -11.34 31.54 -18.30
C GLN A 420 -11.35 31.73 -19.83
N ASN A 421 -10.56 32.66 -20.36
CA ASN A 421 -10.61 33.06 -21.77
C ASN A 421 -9.37 32.64 -22.58
N ILE A 422 -8.33 32.09 -21.94
CA ILE A 422 -7.11 31.61 -22.62
C ILE A 422 -7.26 30.14 -23.07
N GLU A 423 -6.84 29.83 -24.29
CA GLU A 423 -7.02 28.50 -24.89
C GLU A 423 -5.82 27.55 -24.73
N ALA A 424 -4.68 28.03 -24.24
CA ALA A 424 -3.49 27.21 -23.99
C ALA A 424 -3.71 26.31 -22.77
N GLY A 425 -3.44 25.01 -22.91
CA GLY A 425 -3.93 24.00 -21.95
C GLY A 425 -3.10 23.83 -20.66
N GLN A 426 -1.97 24.53 -20.52
CA GLN A 426 -1.19 24.62 -19.28
C GLN A 426 -1.02 26.10 -18.89
N VAL A 427 -1.80 26.57 -17.93
CA VAL A 427 -1.88 27.99 -17.53
C VAL A 427 -1.12 28.22 -16.21
N GLY A 428 -0.14 29.14 -16.24
CA GLY A 428 0.58 29.61 -15.07
C GLY A 428 0.09 30.99 -14.62
N ILE A 429 -0.17 31.16 -13.32
CA ILE A 429 -0.50 32.45 -12.71
C ILE A 429 0.64 32.77 -11.73
N ASN A 430 1.45 33.77 -12.05
CA ASN A 430 2.75 34.07 -11.44
C ASN A 430 3.75 32.90 -11.44
N VAL A 431 3.55 31.92 -12.32
CA VAL A 431 4.40 30.74 -12.52
C VAL A 431 4.83 30.69 -13.99
N PRO A 432 6.12 30.75 -14.33
CA PRO A 432 6.57 30.87 -15.72
C PRO A 432 6.46 29.57 -16.52
N ILE A 433 6.66 28.42 -15.87
CA ILE A 433 6.68 27.08 -16.51
C ILE A 433 5.64 26.20 -15.79
N PRO A 434 4.36 26.23 -16.22
CA PRO A 434 3.26 25.57 -15.51
C PRO A 434 3.14 24.06 -15.80
N VAL A 435 4.27 23.33 -15.90
CA VAL A 435 4.28 21.89 -16.25
C VAL A 435 3.66 21.05 -15.10
N PRO A 436 2.50 20.38 -15.32
CA PRO A 436 1.79 19.67 -14.27
C PRO A 436 2.64 18.55 -13.64
N LEU A 437 2.55 18.43 -12.31
CA LEU A 437 3.13 17.31 -11.56
C LEU A 437 2.36 16.01 -11.85
N PRO A 438 2.96 14.81 -11.68
CA PRO A 438 2.44 13.59 -12.32
C PRO A 438 1.14 12.99 -11.77
N MET A 439 0.56 13.55 -10.70
CA MET A 439 -0.81 13.24 -10.29
C MET A 439 -1.87 13.85 -11.23
N PHE A 440 -1.47 14.89 -11.98
CA PHE A 440 -2.14 15.43 -13.15
C PHE A 440 -1.52 14.83 -14.42
N SER A 441 -1.98 15.23 -15.60
CA SER A 441 -1.40 14.84 -16.89
C SER A 441 -0.83 16.07 -17.59
N PHE A 442 0.07 15.88 -18.55
CA PHE A 442 0.53 16.98 -19.41
C PHE A 442 -0.62 17.42 -20.33
N THR A 443 -0.96 18.71 -20.41
CA THR A 443 -2.19 19.18 -21.08
C THR A 443 -1.91 20.24 -22.16
N GLY A 444 -1.02 19.95 -23.11
CA GLY A 444 -0.92 20.79 -24.31
C GLY A 444 -2.23 20.80 -25.12
N ASN A 445 -2.51 21.90 -25.83
CA ASN A 445 -3.69 22.10 -26.67
C ASN A 445 -3.30 22.61 -28.08
N LYS A 446 -4.28 22.74 -28.98
CA LYS A 446 -4.13 23.21 -30.38
C LYS A 446 -3.04 22.42 -31.14
N ARG A 447 -2.26 23.06 -32.00
CA ARG A 447 -1.16 22.43 -32.76
C ARG A 447 0.02 21.96 -31.90
N SER A 448 -0.02 22.13 -30.57
CA SER A 448 0.97 21.52 -29.67
C SER A 448 0.65 20.08 -29.28
N VAL A 449 -0.53 19.55 -29.62
CA VAL A 449 -0.87 18.12 -29.44
C VAL A 449 -1.66 17.59 -30.64
N ALA A 450 -1.22 16.48 -31.20
CA ALA A 450 -1.97 15.85 -32.29
C ALA A 450 -3.26 15.18 -31.76
N GLY A 451 -4.33 15.19 -32.57
CA GLY A 451 -5.61 14.55 -32.19
C GLY A 451 -6.43 15.33 -31.15
N GLY A 452 -6.18 16.63 -30.97
CA GLY A 452 -7.02 17.49 -30.13
C GLY A 452 -6.97 17.17 -28.62
N GLY A 453 -5.86 16.64 -28.12
CA GLY A 453 -5.64 16.42 -26.69
C GLY A 453 -6.41 15.26 -26.07
N VAL A 454 -7.07 14.41 -26.87
CA VAL A 454 -7.90 13.27 -26.39
C VAL A 454 -7.08 12.20 -25.65
N SER A 455 -5.75 12.17 -25.81
CA SER A 455 -4.84 11.34 -25.02
C SER A 455 -3.53 12.07 -24.77
N THR A 456 -3.09 12.09 -23.51
CA THR A 456 -1.91 12.85 -23.09
C THR A 456 -1.07 12.12 -22.03
N PHE A 457 0.11 12.67 -21.76
CA PHE A 457 1.19 12.01 -21.04
C PHE A 457 0.94 11.95 -19.53
N TYR A 458 1.28 10.79 -18.95
CA TYR A 458 1.21 10.45 -17.52
C TYR A 458 -0.13 10.79 -16.83
N GLY A 459 -0.20 10.63 -15.50
CA GLY A 459 -1.43 10.76 -14.73
C GLY A 459 -2.57 9.87 -15.25
N LYS A 460 -3.81 10.32 -15.08
CA LYS A 460 -5.02 9.58 -15.53
C LYS A 460 -5.11 9.43 -17.04
N ALA A 461 -4.68 10.42 -17.83
CA ALA A 461 -4.70 10.35 -19.29
C ALA A 461 -3.73 9.27 -19.82
N GLY A 462 -2.50 9.23 -19.32
CA GLY A 462 -1.51 8.21 -19.69
C GLY A 462 -1.95 6.79 -19.30
N LEU A 463 -2.58 6.62 -18.14
CA LEU A 463 -3.16 5.34 -17.74
C LEU A 463 -4.28 4.88 -18.68
N ASN A 464 -5.15 5.79 -19.14
CA ASN A 464 -6.16 5.50 -20.16
C ASN A 464 -5.52 5.20 -21.52
N PHE A 465 -4.45 5.90 -21.91
CA PHE A 465 -3.72 5.65 -23.16
C PHE A 465 -3.12 4.24 -23.22
N TYR A 466 -2.53 3.77 -22.12
CA TYR A 466 -1.90 2.44 -22.02
C TYR A 466 -2.86 1.29 -21.60
N THR A 467 -4.17 1.55 -21.40
CA THR A 467 -5.15 0.50 -21.05
C THR A 467 -6.42 0.53 -21.90
N GLN A 468 -7.11 -0.61 -21.99
CA GLN A 468 -8.45 -0.71 -22.58
C GLN A 468 -9.46 -1.16 -21.53
N THR A 469 -10.64 -0.54 -21.56
CA THR A 469 -11.78 -0.95 -20.72
C THR A 469 -12.43 -2.18 -21.33
N LYS A 470 -12.40 -3.30 -20.62
CA LYS A 470 -13.25 -4.48 -20.90
C LYS A 470 -14.44 -4.45 -19.96
N THR A 471 -15.65 -4.52 -20.49
CA THR A 471 -16.88 -4.59 -19.71
C THR A 471 -17.44 -6.01 -19.81
N VAL A 472 -17.83 -6.59 -18.67
CA VAL A 472 -18.43 -7.93 -18.58
C VAL A 472 -19.74 -7.82 -17.81
N THR A 473 -20.85 -8.14 -18.48
CA THR A 473 -22.17 -8.30 -17.84
C THR A 473 -22.37 -9.78 -17.53
N SER A 474 -22.60 -10.10 -16.25
CA SER A 474 -22.69 -11.47 -15.73
C SER A 474 -24.06 -11.70 -15.11
N LEU A 475 -24.83 -12.64 -15.67
CA LEU A 475 -26.15 -13.07 -15.17
C LEU A 475 -26.02 -14.45 -14.50
N TRP A 476 -26.45 -14.56 -13.24
CA TRP A 476 -26.42 -15.80 -12.46
C TRP A 476 -27.82 -16.16 -11.95
N SER A 477 -28.69 -16.59 -12.87
CA SER A 477 -30.13 -16.78 -12.66
C SER A 477 -30.48 -17.59 -11.40
N SER A 478 -31.22 -16.97 -10.47
CA SER A 478 -31.74 -17.65 -9.28
C SER A 478 -32.74 -18.75 -9.62
N ALA A 479 -33.38 -18.70 -10.80
CA ALA A 479 -34.38 -19.67 -11.23
C ALA A 479 -33.75 -21.02 -11.64
N ALA A 480 -32.68 -20.98 -12.44
CA ALA A 480 -31.95 -22.20 -12.84
C ALA A 480 -31.36 -22.94 -11.64
N ALA A 481 -30.87 -22.19 -10.64
CA ALA A 481 -30.44 -22.75 -9.36
C ALA A 481 -31.59 -23.45 -8.59
N ASN A 482 -32.84 -22.98 -8.73
CA ASN A 482 -34.00 -23.57 -8.05
C ASN A 482 -34.58 -24.79 -8.79
N GLU A 483 -34.53 -24.85 -10.13
CA GLU A 483 -34.92 -26.05 -10.88
C GLU A 483 -34.01 -27.24 -10.52
N SER A 484 -32.70 -27.03 -10.42
CA SER A 484 -31.77 -28.08 -9.94
C SER A 484 -32.09 -28.54 -8.51
N ARG A 485 -32.53 -27.63 -7.63
CA ARG A 485 -32.90 -27.92 -6.24
C ARG A 485 -34.28 -28.56 -6.06
N ALA A 486 -35.16 -28.49 -7.06
CA ALA A 486 -36.46 -29.15 -7.03
C ALA A 486 -36.31 -30.68 -7.07
N SER A 487 -35.30 -31.19 -7.80
CA SER A 487 -35.00 -32.62 -7.92
C SER A 487 -34.52 -33.28 -6.62
N SER A 488 -34.00 -32.50 -5.67
CA SER A 488 -33.30 -32.99 -4.47
C SER A 488 -34.04 -32.72 -3.15
N ARG A 489 -35.30 -32.27 -3.20
CA ARG A 489 -36.13 -31.95 -2.02
C ARG A 489 -37.26 -32.94 -1.77
N GLN A 490 -36.93 -34.23 -1.75
CA GLN A 490 -37.73 -35.26 -1.10
C GLN A 490 -36.88 -36.05 -0.11
N LEU A 491 -36.85 -35.62 1.15
CA LEU A 491 -36.89 -36.53 2.31
C LEU A 491 -37.22 -35.76 3.61
N GLN A 492 -37.87 -36.50 4.49
CA GLN A 492 -38.54 -36.13 5.75
C GLN A 492 -37.52 -36.14 6.94
N PHE A 493 -37.80 -35.73 8.19
CA PHE A 493 -39.06 -35.28 8.84
C PHE A 493 -38.84 -34.40 10.10
N VAL A 494 -39.89 -34.33 10.95
CA VAL A 494 -40.07 -33.60 12.21
C VAL A 494 -39.18 -34.11 13.37
N ALA A 495 -38.99 -33.26 14.38
CA ALA A 495 -38.17 -33.48 15.57
C ALA A 495 -38.58 -34.66 16.48
N ASN A 496 -37.58 -35.15 17.23
CA ASN A 496 -37.73 -35.76 18.56
C ASN A 496 -36.48 -35.44 19.39
N ILE A 497 -36.59 -35.44 20.72
CA ILE A 497 -35.49 -35.14 21.65
C ILE A 497 -35.04 -36.43 22.33
N ASP A 498 -33.78 -36.84 22.15
CA ASP A 498 -33.00 -37.52 23.19
C ASP A 498 -31.52 -37.73 22.77
N ASN A 499 -30.59 -37.37 23.67
CA ASN A 499 -29.19 -37.80 23.88
C ASN A 499 -28.23 -38.22 22.71
N ALA A 500 -28.57 -38.07 21.43
CA ALA A 500 -27.64 -38.21 20.32
C ALA A 500 -26.74 -36.95 20.17
N SER A 501 -25.57 -37.09 19.54
CA SER A 501 -24.73 -35.91 19.22
C SER A 501 -25.49 -34.95 18.29
N THR A 502 -25.36 -33.65 18.53
CA THR A 502 -25.94 -32.58 17.70
C THR A 502 -25.27 -32.43 16.33
N PHE A 503 -24.36 -33.35 15.97
CA PHE A 503 -23.63 -33.40 14.71
C PHE A 503 -23.87 -34.75 14.03
N SER A 504 -24.76 -34.80 13.03
CA SER A 504 -25.10 -36.02 12.27
C SER A 504 -23.93 -36.64 11.48
N HIS A 505 -22.77 -35.98 11.45
CA HIS A 505 -21.57 -36.36 10.71
C HIS A 505 -20.29 -36.32 11.57
N GLU A 506 -20.41 -36.19 12.90
CA GLU A 506 -19.28 -36.34 13.82
C GLU A 506 -18.80 -37.80 13.85
N ALA A 507 -17.48 -38.01 13.92
CA ALA A 507 -16.90 -39.35 13.96
C ALA A 507 -17.10 -39.99 15.34
N THR A 508 -17.30 -41.31 15.40
CA THR A 508 -17.42 -42.04 16.67
C THR A 508 -16.06 -42.31 17.34
N GLN A 509 -14.98 -42.29 16.57
CA GLN A 509 -13.61 -42.53 17.02
C GLN A 509 -12.59 -41.89 16.05
N PRO A 510 -11.35 -41.62 16.49
CA PRO A 510 -10.27 -41.21 15.61
C PRO A 510 -9.92 -42.26 14.54
N SER A 511 -9.36 -41.83 13.41
CA SER A 511 -8.93 -42.70 12.32
C SER A 511 -7.70 -42.12 11.61
N VAL A 512 -6.54 -42.74 11.80
CA VAL A 512 -5.29 -42.38 11.11
C VAL A 512 -5.02 -43.43 10.03
N LYS A 513 -4.93 -42.96 8.78
CA LYS A 513 -4.76 -43.74 7.55
C LYS A 513 -3.37 -43.53 6.93
N THR A 514 -2.76 -42.37 7.17
CA THR A 514 -1.41 -42.01 6.73
C THR A 514 -0.64 -41.37 7.88
N GLN A 515 0.68 -41.27 7.76
CA GLN A 515 1.47 -40.39 8.64
C GLN A 515 0.97 -38.94 8.52
N ILE A 516 1.19 -38.10 9.54
CA ILE A 516 0.75 -36.70 9.54
C ILE A 516 1.99 -35.78 9.58
N PRO A 517 2.21 -34.91 8.58
CA PRO A 517 1.43 -34.73 7.34
C PRO A 517 1.62 -35.89 6.35
N GLY A 518 0.54 -36.29 5.68
CA GLY A 518 0.55 -37.34 4.67
C GLY A 518 1.01 -36.85 3.30
N PRO A 519 1.09 -37.73 2.29
CA PRO A 519 1.50 -37.35 0.93
C PRO A 519 0.64 -36.23 0.32
N VAL A 520 -0.68 -36.22 0.54
CA VAL A 520 -1.58 -35.18 -0.01
C VAL A 520 -1.35 -33.85 0.70
N ALA A 521 -1.32 -33.85 2.04
CA ALA A 521 -1.01 -32.67 2.84
C ALA A 521 0.41 -32.14 2.58
N MET A 522 1.39 -33.00 2.30
CA MET A 522 2.74 -32.58 1.93
C MET A 522 2.78 -31.85 0.59
N GLN A 523 2.09 -32.35 -0.43
CA GLN A 523 1.98 -31.66 -1.72
C GLN A 523 1.28 -30.31 -1.55
N MET A 524 0.08 -30.31 -0.96
CA MET A 524 -0.70 -29.09 -0.75
C MET A 524 0.02 -28.05 0.11
N ARG A 525 0.89 -28.47 1.03
CA ARG A 525 1.72 -27.55 1.82
C ARG A 525 2.83 -26.93 0.96
N ASN A 526 3.41 -27.67 0.04
CA ASN A 526 4.39 -27.11 -0.90
C ASN A 526 3.70 -26.09 -1.82
N ASP A 527 2.54 -26.43 -2.39
CA ASP A 527 1.73 -25.53 -3.24
C ASP A 527 1.31 -24.25 -2.48
N LEU A 528 0.95 -24.39 -1.19
CA LEU A 528 0.63 -23.25 -0.32
C LEU A 528 1.86 -22.38 0.01
N ASN A 529 3.07 -22.95 0.01
CA ASN A 529 4.28 -22.23 0.41
C ASN A 529 4.69 -21.13 -0.59
N ASP A 530 4.27 -21.24 -1.85
CA ASP A 530 4.51 -20.21 -2.87
C ASP A 530 3.70 -18.93 -2.63
N VAL A 531 2.67 -18.97 -1.77
CA VAL A 531 1.76 -17.85 -1.48
C VAL A 531 1.55 -17.56 0.01
N PHE A 532 2.10 -18.38 0.92
CA PHE A 532 1.90 -18.27 2.37
C PHE A 532 3.07 -18.88 3.16
N ASP A 533 3.41 -18.32 4.34
CA ASP A 533 4.50 -18.83 5.17
C ASP A 533 4.13 -20.12 5.93
N THR A 534 4.38 -21.27 5.30
CA THR A 534 4.08 -22.58 5.89
C THR A 534 5.06 -23.02 6.98
N ARG A 535 6.13 -22.26 7.29
CA ARG A 535 7.08 -22.61 8.36
C ARG A 535 6.44 -22.61 9.75
N SER A 536 5.30 -21.91 9.90
CA SER A 536 4.49 -21.88 11.12
C SER A 536 3.34 -22.90 11.15
N LEU A 537 3.17 -23.69 10.09
CA LEU A 537 2.01 -24.55 9.88
C LEU A 537 2.08 -25.83 10.72
N ASN A 538 1.11 -25.99 11.63
CA ASN A 538 1.04 -27.13 12.54
C ASN A 538 0.48 -28.40 11.87
N MET A 539 -0.44 -28.23 10.91
CA MET A 539 -1.14 -29.26 10.13
C MET A 539 -1.93 -28.55 9.00
N LEU A 540 -2.14 -29.20 7.85
CA LEU A 540 -3.16 -28.76 6.89
C LEU A 540 -4.49 -29.43 7.26
N VAL A 541 -5.59 -28.70 7.11
CA VAL A 541 -6.91 -29.10 7.61
C VAL A 541 -7.92 -29.12 6.48
N ASP A 542 -8.67 -30.21 6.37
CA ASP A 542 -9.88 -30.28 5.57
C ASP A 542 -11.10 -29.87 6.42
N TYR A 543 -11.39 -28.57 6.41
CA TYR A 543 -12.57 -28.03 7.09
C TYR A 543 -13.90 -28.54 6.50
N THR A 544 -13.93 -29.10 5.28
CA THR A 544 -15.17 -29.64 4.70
C THR A 544 -15.57 -30.98 5.30
N LYS A 545 -14.61 -31.72 5.87
CA LYS A 545 -14.82 -33.02 6.53
C LYS A 545 -14.71 -32.98 8.06
N SER A 546 -14.38 -31.83 8.64
CA SER A 546 -14.26 -31.64 10.09
C SER A 546 -15.63 -31.39 10.72
N TYR A 547 -16.02 -32.14 11.76
CA TYR A 547 -17.35 -32.04 12.38
C TYR A 547 -17.28 -32.25 13.90
N GLY A 548 -18.06 -31.46 14.64
CA GLY A 548 -18.16 -31.59 16.10
C GLY A 548 -16.82 -31.37 16.77
N ASN A 549 -16.32 -32.39 17.47
CA ASN A 549 -15.03 -32.37 18.15
C ASN A 549 -13.87 -32.90 17.30
N TYR A 550 -14.10 -33.28 16.04
CA TYR A 550 -13.10 -33.90 15.17
C TYR A 550 -12.62 -33.01 14.03
N LEU A 551 -11.32 -33.14 13.74
CA LEU A 551 -10.55 -32.38 12.77
C LEU A 551 -10.00 -33.33 11.70
N ALA A 552 -10.30 -33.05 10.44
CA ALA A 552 -9.84 -33.83 9.30
C ALA A 552 -8.63 -33.18 8.60
N ASP A 553 -7.78 -33.99 7.96
CA ASP A 553 -6.72 -33.51 7.07
C ASP A 553 -6.96 -33.90 5.59
N PRO A 554 -6.19 -33.36 4.62
CA PRO A 554 -6.37 -33.68 3.20
C PRO A 554 -6.18 -35.15 2.82
N ASP A 555 -5.37 -35.90 3.57
CA ASP A 555 -5.18 -37.34 3.38
C ASP A 555 -6.36 -38.17 3.95
N GLY A 556 -7.32 -37.51 4.60
CA GLY A 556 -8.51 -38.12 5.16
C GLY A 556 -8.29 -38.78 6.51
N ASN A 557 -7.23 -38.41 7.24
CA ASN A 557 -7.12 -38.70 8.66
C ASN A 557 -8.20 -37.93 9.44
N MET A 558 -8.61 -38.47 10.59
CA MET A 558 -9.62 -37.88 11.47
C MET A 558 -9.11 -37.90 12.91
N LEU A 559 -8.93 -36.72 13.50
CA LEU A 559 -8.32 -36.54 14.82
C LEU A 559 -9.32 -35.94 15.81
N LEU A 560 -9.35 -36.43 17.05
CA LEU A 560 -10.08 -35.78 18.13
C LEU A 560 -9.33 -34.51 18.55
N ASP A 561 -9.97 -33.34 18.39
CA ASP A 561 -9.35 -32.04 18.63
C ASP A 561 -9.60 -31.52 20.05
N VAL A 562 -8.62 -31.78 20.92
CA VAL A 562 -8.59 -31.32 22.31
C VAL A 562 -7.89 -29.96 22.44
N PHE A 563 -7.45 -29.35 21.33
CA PHE A 563 -6.76 -28.06 21.30
C PHE A 563 -7.61 -26.93 20.68
N ALA A 564 -8.60 -27.28 19.87
CA ALA A 564 -9.60 -26.38 19.28
C ALA A 564 -8.97 -25.15 18.58
N GLN A 565 -7.89 -25.36 17.82
CA GLN A 565 -7.05 -24.31 17.22
C GLN A 565 -6.62 -23.22 18.22
N ILE A 566 -5.81 -23.58 19.22
CA ILE A 566 -5.35 -22.66 20.28
C ILE A 566 -6.54 -22.00 21.01
N ALA A 567 -7.60 -22.76 21.28
CA ALA A 567 -8.88 -22.29 21.85
C ALA A 567 -9.66 -21.25 21.00
N SER A 568 -9.72 -21.43 19.67
CA SER A 568 -10.46 -20.56 18.72
C SER A 568 -11.82 -21.08 18.28
N ILE A 569 -12.23 -22.28 18.70
CA ILE A 569 -13.59 -22.78 18.49
C ILE A 569 -14.26 -23.06 19.84
N ALA A 570 -15.51 -22.61 19.96
CA ALA A 570 -16.37 -22.84 21.12
C ALA A 570 -17.31 -24.04 20.90
N VAL A 571 -18.09 -24.03 19.82
CA VAL A 571 -19.28 -24.91 19.67
C VAL A 571 -19.13 -25.97 18.57
N GLY A 572 -17.91 -26.44 18.31
CA GLY A 572 -17.65 -27.52 17.34
C GLY A 572 -17.38 -27.08 15.90
N TYR A 573 -16.72 -27.95 15.14
CA TYR A 573 -16.51 -27.82 13.70
C TYR A 573 -17.83 -28.02 12.93
N ASN A 574 -18.05 -27.19 11.90
CA ASN A 574 -19.26 -27.21 11.05
C ASN A 574 -20.58 -27.32 11.84
N ASN A 575 -20.71 -26.50 12.89
CA ASN A 575 -21.91 -26.44 13.72
C ASN A 575 -23.16 -26.04 12.89
N PRO A 576 -24.24 -26.85 12.86
CA PRO A 576 -25.42 -26.57 12.05
C PRO A 576 -26.15 -25.26 12.38
N HIS A 577 -26.13 -24.81 13.65
CA HIS A 577 -26.74 -23.55 14.05
C HIS A 577 -25.92 -22.35 13.54
N LEU A 578 -24.58 -22.43 13.58
CA LEU A 578 -23.72 -21.42 12.95
C LEU A 578 -23.80 -21.44 11.42
N GLU A 579 -23.99 -22.62 10.81
CA GLU A 579 -24.21 -22.76 9.37
C GLU A 579 -25.57 -22.15 8.95
N GLN A 580 -26.62 -22.28 9.78
CA GLN A 580 -27.90 -21.60 9.60
C GLN A 580 -27.75 -20.08 9.74
N ALA A 581 -27.08 -19.59 10.79
CA ALA A 581 -26.82 -18.17 10.98
C ALA A 581 -25.95 -17.56 9.85
N SER A 582 -25.07 -18.37 9.25
CA SER A 582 -24.26 -17.97 8.09
C SER A 582 -25.08 -17.81 6.80
N LYS A 583 -26.29 -18.39 6.74
CA LYS A 583 -27.24 -18.29 5.62
C LYS A 583 -28.31 -17.21 5.85
N ASP A 584 -28.29 -16.52 6.99
CA ASP A 584 -29.25 -15.47 7.33
C ASP A 584 -29.12 -14.26 6.37
N PRO A 585 -30.23 -13.69 5.84
CA PRO A 585 -30.18 -12.51 5.00
C PRO A 585 -29.44 -11.30 5.62
N ALA A 586 -29.45 -11.12 6.94
CA ALA A 586 -28.69 -10.08 7.63
C ALA A 586 -27.17 -10.38 7.63
N MET A 587 -26.77 -11.65 7.73
CA MET A 587 -25.37 -12.06 7.55
C MET A 587 -24.91 -11.77 6.11
N VAL A 588 -25.72 -12.15 5.12
CA VAL A 588 -25.43 -11.91 3.70
C VAL A 588 -25.35 -10.40 3.40
N ARG A 589 -26.28 -9.58 3.91
CA ARG A 589 -26.20 -8.11 3.83
C ARG A 589 -24.91 -7.58 4.45
N SER A 590 -24.54 -8.06 5.63
CA SER A 590 -23.35 -7.62 6.37
C SER A 590 -22.05 -7.91 5.61
N LEU A 591 -21.93 -9.14 5.08
CA LEU A 591 -20.76 -9.61 4.33
C LEU A 591 -20.60 -8.88 2.99
N ILE A 592 -21.70 -8.60 2.28
CA ILE A 592 -21.66 -7.90 0.98
C ILE A 592 -21.33 -6.41 1.16
N ASN A 593 -22.00 -5.73 2.08
CA ASN A 593 -21.94 -4.26 2.15
C ASN A 593 -20.82 -3.72 3.05
N ARG A 594 -20.25 -4.55 3.96
CA ARG A 594 -19.18 -4.21 4.92
C ARG A 594 -19.30 -2.76 5.46
N PRO A 595 -20.40 -2.43 6.17
CA PRO A 595 -20.74 -1.05 6.53
C PRO A 595 -19.62 -0.37 7.33
N ALA A 596 -19.29 0.88 6.97
CA ALA A 596 -18.32 1.68 7.68
C ALA A 596 -18.95 2.27 8.97
N LEU A 597 -19.07 1.44 10.00
CA LEU A 597 -19.89 1.65 11.21
C LEU A 597 -19.72 2.99 11.94
N GLY A 598 -18.56 3.64 11.84
CA GLY A 598 -18.33 4.97 12.41
C GLY A 598 -19.13 6.10 11.74
N ASN A 599 -19.58 5.89 10.50
CA ASN A 599 -20.34 6.84 9.69
C ASN A 599 -21.70 6.28 9.22
N PHE A 600 -21.74 4.98 8.86
CA PHE A 600 -22.87 4.32 8.23
C PHE A 600 -23.19 2.98 8.93
N PRO A 601 -23.64 2.98 10.20
CA PRO A 601 -24.15 1.78 10.84
C PRO A 601 -25.48 1.33 10.21
N ASP A 602 -25.72 0.02 10.16
CA ASP A 602 -27.01 -0.54 9.76
C ASP A 602 -28.08 -0.26 10.85
N ALA A 603 -29.34 -0.07 10.45
CA ALA A 603 -30.44 0.22 11.37
C ALA A 603 -30.69 -0.90 12.40
N GLU A 604 -30.42 -2.15 12.05
CA GLU A 604 -30.58 -3.33 12.91
C GLU A 604 -29.35 -3.54 13.83
N TYR A 605 -28.22 -2.86 13.58
CA TYR A 605 -26.94 -3.11 14.24
C TYR A 605 -27.00 -2.94 15.77
N ALA A 606 -27.76 -1.96 16.26
CA ALA A 606 -27.96 -1.78 17.70
C ALA A 606 -28.64 -3.00 18.35
N GLU A 607 -29.53 -3.68 17.63
CA GLU A 607 -30.24 -4.86 18.14
C GLU A 607 -29.41 -6.13 18.00
N ILE A 608 -28.62 -6.27 16.93
CA ILE A 608 -27.61 -7.33 16.79
C ILE A 608 -26.63 -7.28 17.98
N LEU A 609 -26.17 -6.09 18.35
CA LEU A 609 -25.33 -5.89 19.53
C LEU A 609 -26.07 -6.25 20.83
N ARG A 610 -27.29 -5.74 21.07
CA ARG A 610 -28.07 -6.05 22.28
C ARG A 610 -28.43 -7.53 22.42
N THR A 611 -28.64 -8.25 21.32
CA THR A 611 -29.12 -9.64 21.34
C THR A 611 -28.00 -10.67 21.47
N GLY A 612 -26.77 -10.34 21.08
CA GLY A 612 -25.58 -11.18 21.26
C GLY A 612 -24.50 -10.49 22.09
N ILE A 613 -23.64 -9.72 21.41
CA ILE A 613 -22.39 -9.16 21.94
C ILE A 613 -22.55 -8.44 23.30
N LEU A 614 -23.61 -7.66 23.53
CA LEU A 614 -23.81 -6.91 24.77
C LEU A 614 -24.47 -7.71 25.91
N LYS A 615 -25.07 -8.89 25.64
CA LYS A 615 -25.53 -9.78 26.72
C LYS A 615 -24.38 -10.37 27.54
N ALA A 616 -23.16 -10.31 27.01
CA ALA A 616 -21.98 -10.96 27.55
C ALA A 616 -20.90 -9.99 28.06
N ALA A 617 -21.18 -8.69 28.32
CA ALA A 617 -20.17 -7.63 28.26
C ALA A 617 -19.62 -7.04 29.61
N PRO A 618 -18.32 -7.25 29.96
CA PRO A 618 -17.61 -6.48 31.01
C PRO A 618 -16.30 -5.70 30.56
N PRO A 619 -15.84 -4.60 31.25
CA PRO A 619 -15.66 -3.32 30.49
C PRO A 619 -14.83 -2.05 31.07
N ALA A 620 -13.87 -1.15 30.63
CA ALA A 620 -12.97 -0.63 29.51
C ALA A 620 -11.73 0.15 30.11
N ALA A 621 -10.83 0.79 29.31
CA ALA A 621 -9.72 1.65 29.81
C ALA A 621 -9.20 2.86 28.94
N ILE A 622 -7.86 3.01 28.84
CA ILE A 622 -6.94 4.16 28.56
C ILE A 622 -7.50 5.59 28.45
N MET A 623 -8.31 5.92 27.44
CA MET A 623 -8.59 7.33 27.06
C MET A 623 -9.29 8.14 28.16
N TRP A 624 -9.89 7.45 29.11
CA TRP A 624 -10.41 7.96 30.36
C TRP A 624 -9.36 8.61 31.25
N LYS A 625 -8.15 8.04 31.38
CA LYS A 625 -7.12 8.57 32.29
C LYS A 625 -6.68 9.97 31.88
N ALA A 626 -6.40 10.14 30.58
CA ALA A 626 -6.14 11.43 29.93
C ALA A 626 -7.31 12.44 30.03
N GLN A 627 -8.54 11.96 30.28
CA GLN A 627 -9.72 12.80 30.47
C GLN A 627 -9.90 13.18 31.94
N GLN A 628 -9.68 12.26 32.89
CA GLN A 628 -9.73 12.55 34.33
C GLN A 628 -8.62 13.52 34.74
N ASP A 629 -7.40 13.32 34.24
CA ASP A 629 -6.25 14.16 34.58
C ASP A 629 -6.38 15.60 34.01
N ARG A 630 -7.30 15.83 33.05
CA ARG A 630 -7.70 17.17 32.56
C ARG A 630 -8.88 17.78 33.33
N GLY A 631 -9.46 17.08 34.31
CA GLY A 631 -10.65 17.53 35.05
C GLY A 631 -12.00 17.09 34.45
N GLY A 632 -12.03 16.11 33.54
CA GLY A 632 -13.23 15.36 33.18
C GLY A 632 -13.75 15.54 31.74
N PRO A 633 -14.90 14.92 31.41
CA PRO A 633 -15.39 14.75 30.04
C PRO A 633 -15.91 16.03 29.35
N GLN A 634 -16.06 17.14 30.08
CA GLN A 634 -16.58 18.40 29.54
C GLN A 634 -15.48 19.46 29.32
N VAL A 635 -14.21 19.13 29.59
CA VAL A 635 -13.09 20.05 29.37
C VAL A 635 -12.62 19.96 27.93
N GLU A 636 -12.70 21.08 27.20
CA GLU A 636 -12.23 21.18 25.82
C GLU A 636 -10.71 21.06 25.69
N PHE A 637 -10.24 20.77 24.47
CA PHE A 637 -8.82 20.70 24.17
C PHE A 637 -8.22 22.10 24.02
N THR A 638 -7.04 22.32 24.60
CA THR A 638 -6.25 23.52 24.36
C THR A 638 -5.62 23.52 22.96
N ALA A 639 -5.27 24.70 22.44
CA ALA A 639 -4.54 24.81 21.17
C ALA A 639 -3.15 24.13 21.22
N GLU A 640 -2.52 24.10 22.41
CA GLU A 640 -1.26 23.40 22.64
C GLU A 640 -1.44 21.88 22.54
N GLU A 641 -2.46 21.29 23.17
CA GLU A 641 -2.77 19.87 23.02
C GLU A 641 -3.10 19.50 21.57
N MET A 642 -3.92 20.31 20.88
CA MET A 642 -4.27 20.05 19.48
C MET A 642 -3.01 20.06 18.58
N SER A 643 -2.12 21.04 18.74
CA SER A 643 -0.91 21.16 17.92
C SER A 643 0.21 20.17 18.27
N SER A 644 0.40 19.86 19.56
CA SER A 644 1.39 18.87 20.02
C SER A 644 0.98 17.42 19.72
N SER A 645 -0.32 17.11 19.73
CA SER A 645 -0.83 15.77 19.35
C SER A 645 -0.44 15.40 17.91
N MET A 646 -0.51 16.34 16.97
CA MET A 646 -0.09 16.16 15.57
C MET A 646 1.42 15.96 15.40
N GLN A 647 2.22 16.18 16.46
CA GLN A 647 3.65 15.87 16.51
C GLN A 647 3.98 14.64 17.37
N ASN A 648 2.97 13.94 17.90
CA ASN A 648 3.11 12.88 18.91
C ASN A 648 3.89 13.33 20.16
N LYS A 649 3.61 14.55 20.66
CA LYS A 649 4.22 15.11 21.87
C LYS A 649 3.17 15.45 22.93
N ALA A 650 3.56 15.39 24.20
CA ALA A 650 2.79 16.00 25.29
C ALA A 650 2.66 17.54 25.07
N PRO A 651 1.59 18.19 25.57
CA PRO A 651 0.46 17.59 26.30
C PRO A 651 -0.55 16.81 25.44
N GLY A 652 -0.56 16.99 24.12
CA GLY A 652 -1.55 16.41 23.22
C GLY A 652 -1.49 14.89 23.04
N ALA A 653 -0.28 14.32 23.10
CA ALA A 653 0.00 12.89 23.16
C ALA A 653 0.83 12.61 24.43
N PRO A 654 0.18 12.37 25.58
CA PRO A 654 0.86 12.20 26.87
C PRO A 654 1.51 10.82 27.03
N ASN A 655 2.68 10.80 27.67
CA ASN A 655 3.49 9.60 27.95
C ASN A 655 2.91 8.76 29.12
N TYR A 656 1.69 8.26 28.97
CA TYR A 656 1.14 7.26 29.89
C TYR A 656 1.84 5.91 29.76
N SER A 657 1.60 5.02 30.72
CA SER A 657 2.13 3.65 30.72
C SER A 657 1.05 2.58 30.89
N ILE A 658 1.28 1.37 30.36
CA ILE A 658 0.44 0.18 30.57
C ILE A 658 1.32 -0.89 31.22
N LEU A 659 1.00 -1.29 32.45
CA LEU A 659 1.67 -2.39 33.12
C LEU A 659 1.11 -3.71 32.61
N SER A 660 1.99 -4.64 32.22
CA SER A 660 1.61 -6.03 31.92
C SER A 660 2.53 -7.02 32.62
N PHE A 661 2.21 -8.30 32.58
CA PHE A 661 2.94 -9.35 33.30
C PHE A 661 3.95 -10.10 32.43
N HIS A 662 5.04 -10.56 33.02
CA HIS A 662 5.97 -11.53 32.42
C HIS A 662 5.22 -12.82 32.05
N GLY A 663 5.50 -13.40 30.87
CA GLY A 663 4.82 -14.59 30.35
C GLY A 663 3.52 -14.32 29.57
N GLY A 664 2.92 -13.13 29.68
CA GLY A 664 1.61 -12.82 29.09
C GLY A 664 1.60 -12.72 27.56
N PHE A 665 0.46 -13.02 26.92
CA PHE A 665 0.25 -12.92 25.47
C PHE A 665 -1.08 -12.27 25.10
N HIS A 666 -1.02 -11.02 24.63
CA HIS A 666 -2.20 -10.17 24.41
C HIS A 666 -2.61 -9.98 22.94
N GLY A 667 -1.93 -10.65 22.00
CA GLY A 667 -2.28 -10.62 20.57
C GLY A 667 -1.09 -10.55 19.61
N ARG A 668 -1.36 -10.13 18.37
CA ARG A 668 -0.38 -9.91 17.29
C ARG A 668 -0.55 -8.58 16.54
N THR A 669 -1.29 -7.63 17.12
CA THR A 669 -1.34 -6.25 16.60
C THR A 669 -0.18 -5.45 17.19
N PHE A 670 0.33 -4.45 16.47
CA PHE A 670 1.48 -3.63 16.87
C PHE A 670 1.45 -3.18 18.35
N GLY A 671 0.30 -2.66 18.81
CA GLY A 671 0.09 -2.30 20.21
C GLY A 671 0.08 -3.50 21.18
N SER A 672 -0.62 -4.59 20.87
CA SER A 672 -0.67 -5.78 21.75
C SER A 672 0.63 -6.58 21.80
N LEU A 673 1.47 -6.49 20.76
CA LEU A 673 2.82 -7.04 20.76
C LEU A 673 3.76 -6.29 21.71
N SER A 674 3.56 -4.97 21.88
CA SER A 674 4.36 -4.18 22.82
C SER A 674 4.13 -4.59 24.29
N THR A 675 2.89 -4.92 24.68
CA THR A 675 2.54 -5.38 26.05
C THR A 675 2.73 -6.89 26.25
N THR A 676 2.73 -7.70 25.18
CA THR A 676 3.04 -9.13 25.20
C THR A 676 4.46 -9.41 25.71
N ARG A 677 4.65 -10.47 26.51
CA ARG A 677 5.96 -10.96 27.02
C ARG A 677 6.09 -12.49 27.06
N SER A 678 5.40 -13.22 26.17
CA SER A 678 5.40 -14.70 26.18
C SER A 678 6.57 -15.37 25.47
N LYS A 679 7.03 -14.85 24.31
CA LYS A 679 8.11 -15.43 23.49
C LYS A 679 8.90 -14.33 22.75
N PRO A 680 10.25 -14.38 22.64
CA PRO A 680 11.03 -13.35 21.95
C PRO A 680 10.63 -13.14 20.48
N ILE A 681 10.33 -14.21 19.76
CA ILE A 681 9.91 -14.18 18.34
C ILE A 681 8.57 -13.45 18.11
N HIS A 682 7.79 -13.17 19.16
CA HIS A 682 6.61 -12.32 19.05
C HIS A 682 6.95 -10.82 19.06
N LYS A 683 8.15 -10.42 19.53
CA LYS A 683 8.54 -9.02 19.70
C LYS A 683 9.69 -8.56 18.80
N LEU A 684 10.36 -9.48 18.11
CA LEU A 684 11.40 -9.15 17.15
C LEU A 684 10.84 -8.18 16.10
N ASP A 685 11.60 -7.14 15.77
CA ASP A 685 11.24 -6.06 14.84
C ASP A 685 9.99 -5.24 15.20
N ILE A 686 9.43 -5.41 16.40
CA ILE A 686 8.37 -4.55 16.97
C ILE A 686 9.01 -3.53 17.93
N PRO A 687 8.78 -2.22 17.78
CA PRO A 687 9.33 -1.23 18.69
C PRO A 687 8.80 -1.41 20.11
N ALA A 688 9.71 -1.46 21.08
CA ALA A 688 9.38 -1.50 22.49
C ALA A 688 8.92 -0.11 22.95
N PHE A 689 7.62 0.04 23.13
CA PHE A 689 7.05 1.13 23.91
C PHE A 689 7.44 1.00 25.39
N ASP A 690 7.51 2.14 26.09
CA ASP A 690 8.11 2.28 27.41
C ASP A 690 7.11 1.92 28.54
N TRP A 691 6.95 0.61 28.73
CA TRP A 691 5.92 -0.06 29.57
C TRP A 691 6.52 -0.94 30.70
N PRO A 692 6.07 -0.85 31.98
CA PRO A 692 6.60 -1.64 33.10
C PRO A 692 6.16 -3.11 33.11
N ALA A 693 6.93 -3.94 33.82
CA ALA A 693 6.86 -5.41 33.74
C ALA A 693 6.76 -6.11 35.10
N ALA A 694 5.55 -6.43 35.55
CA ALA A 694 5.37 -7.18 36.80
C ALA A 694 5.65 -8.70 36.62
N PRO A 695 6.16 -9.40 37.63
CA PRO A 695 6.20 -10.87 37.64
C PRO A 695 4.79 -11.45 37.89
N PHE A 696 4.44 -12.53 37.21
CA PHE A 696 3.23 -13.32 37.49
C PHE A 696 3.58 -14.49 38.43
N PRO A 697 2.68 -14.92 39.34
CA PRO A 697 2.94 -16.03 40.25
C PRO A 697 3.29 -17.33 39.51
N LYS A 698 4.33 -18.02 39.98
CA LYS A 698 4.68 -19.39 39.56
C LYS A 698 4.38 -20.37 40.69
N LEU A 699 3.12 -20.82 40.74
CA LEU A 699 2.67 -21.73 41.79
C LEU A 699 3.28 -23.13 41.67
N ARG A 700 3.49 -23.77 42.82
CA ARG A 700 3.88 -25.18 42.95
C ARG A 700 2.64 -26.05 43.15
N TYR A 701 2.69 -27.26 42.61
CA TYR A 701 1.58 -28.21 42.55
C TYR A 701 2.02 -29.57 43.14
N PRO A 702 1.15 -30.32 43.83
CA PRO A 702 -0.26 -30.03 44.14
C PRO A 702 -0.43 -28.78 45.04
N LEU A 703 -1.46 -27.96 44.76
CA LEU A 703 -1.60 -26.65 45.41
C LEU A 703 -1.69 -26.73 46.94
N HIS A 704 -2.32 -27.79 47.46
CA HIS A 704 -2.54 -28.02 48.89
C HIS A 704 -1.27 -28.47 49.66
N GLU A 705 -0.21 -28.88 48.96
CA GLU A 705 1.08 -29.22 49.58
C GLU A 705 1.99 -28.00 49.77
N PHE A 706 1.73 -26.91 49.02
CA PHE A 706 2.61 -25.74 48.91
C PHE A 706 1.91 -24.41 49.19
N GLU A 707 0.81 -24.41 49.95
CA GLU A 707 -0.02 -23.22 50.21
C GLU A 707 0.79 -22.04 50.76
N ALA A 708 1.75 -22.30 51.66
CA ALA A 708 2.57 -21.29 52.30
C ALA A 708 3.54 -20.62 51.30
N GLU A 709 4.26 -21.40 50.50
CA GLU A 709 5.15 -20.89 49.45
C GLU A 709 4.39 -20.21 48.32
N ASN A 710 3.25 -20.78 47.90
CA ASN A 710 2.38 -20.22 46.88
C ASN A 710 1.87 -18.83 47.31
N ALA A 711 1.37 -18.69 48.53
CA ALA A 711 0.94 -17.39 49.07
C ALA A 711 2.13 -16.42 49.29
N ALA A 712 3.34 -16.92 49.53
CA ALA A 712 4.54 -16.08 49.63
C ALA A 712 4.99 -15.54 48.25
N GLU A 713 4.91 -16.36 47.21
CA GLU A 713 5.18 -15.97 45.81
C GLU A 713 4.14 -14.96 45.31
N GLU A 714 2.85 -15.18 45.59
CA GLU A 714 1.80 -14.21 45.25
C GLU A 714 2.02 -12.86 45.94
N ARG A 715 2.36 -12.85 47.24
CA ARG A 715 2.76 -11.62 47.97
C ARG A 715 4.06 -10.99 47.46
N ARG A 716 4.97 -11.77 46.86
CA ARG A 716 6.17 -11.22 46.19
C ARG A 716 5.79 -10.52 44.89
N CYS A 717 4.95 -11.15 44.07
CA CYS A 717 4.49 -10.58 42.80
C CYS A 717 3.63 -9.33 42.99
N LEU A 718 2.72 -9.32 43.98
CA LEU A 718 1.89 -8.15 44.29
C LEU A 718 2.73 -6.94 44.73
N ARG A 719 3.71 -7.12 45.63
CA ARG A 719 4.58 -6.02 46.07
C ARG A 719 5.38 -5.40 44.92
N GLU A 720 5.92 -6.20 44.01
CA GLU A 720 6.63 -5.68 42.83
C GLU A 720 5.65 -5.03 41.82
N THR A 721 4.41 -5.51 41.73
CA THR A 721 3.37 -4.87 40.90
C THR A 721 3.02 -3.48 41.44
N GLU A 722 2.82 -3.34 42.76
CA GLU A 722 2.53 -2.05 43.38
C GLU A 722 3.71 -1.07 43.26
N ARG A 723 4.93 -1.56 43.51
CA ARG A 723 6.16 -0.78 43.30
C ARG A 723 6.26 -0.23 41.87
N LEU A 724 5.97 -1.06 40.86
CA LEU A 724 5.97 -0.65 39.46
C LEU A 724 4.80 0.27 39.08
N ILE A 725 3.70 0.28 39.82
CA ILE A 725 2.62 1.27 39.65
C ILE A 725 3.04 2.64 40.20
N GLN A 726 3.81 2.67 41.29
CA GLN A 726 4.14 3.89 42.04
C GLN A 726 5.47 4.53 41.63
N GLU A 727 6.48 3.74 41.21
CA GLU A 727 7.85 4.20 40.97
C GLU A 727 8.26 4.26 39.48
N PHE A 728 7.44 3.77 38.54
CA PHE A 728 7.80 3.80 37.12
C PHE A 728 7.71 5.21 36.53
N HIS A 729 8.70 5.59 35.71
CA HIS A 729 8.91 6.98 35.27
C HIS A 729 7.83 7.52 34.32
N ASN A 730 7.05 6.65 33.69
CA ASN A 730 5.83 7.01 32.94
C ASN A 730 4.58 6.63 33.78
N PRO A 731 3.62 7.54 34.03
CA PRO A 731 2.45 7.23 34.88
C PRO A 731 1.61 6.05 34.35
N VAL A 732 1.46 5.00 35.16
CA VAL A 732 0.68 3.81 34.79
C VAL A 732 -0.82 4.15 34.74
N ALA A 733 -1.43 4.06 33.56
CA ALA A 733 -2.85 4.29 33.33
C ALA A 733 -3.69 3.02 33.45
N ALA A 734 -3.11 1.84 33.19
CA ALA A 734 -3.79 0.56 33.29
C ALA A 734 -2.84 -0.62 33.58
N VAL A 735 -3.37 -1.68 34.18
CA VAL A 735 -2.76 -3.01 34.34
C VAL A 735 -3.49 -4.00 33.44
N ILE A 736 -2.79 -4.79 32.62
CA ILE A 736 -3.37 -5.89 31.82
C ILE A 736 -2.89 -7.28 32.27
N VAL A 737 -3.83 -8.20 32.49
CA VAL A 737 -3.59 -9.55 33.04
C VAL A 737 -4.45 -10.63 32.34
N GLU A 738 -3.84 -11.76 31.97
CA GLU A 738 -4.57 -12.99 31.59
C GLU A 738 -5.04 -13.72 32.87
N PRO A 739 -6.27 -14.27 32.93
CA PRO A 739 -6.69 -15.10 34.06
C PRO A 739 -5.88 -16.39 34.25
N ILE A 740 -5.43 -16.98 33.14
CA ILE A 740 -4.54 -18.14 33.09
C ILE A 740 -3.59 -17.90 31.92
N GLN A 741 -2.28 -17.75 32.18
CA GLN A 741 -1.28 -17.39 31.17
C GLN A 741 -1.05 -18.53 30.16
N SER A 742 -1.94 -18.65 29.17
CA SER A 742 -2.11 -19.91 28.44
C SER A 742 -1.07 -20.14 27.34
N GLU A 743 -0.36 -19.10 26.91
CA GLU A 743 0.86 -19.26 26.08
C GLU A 743 2.13 -19.36 26.92
N GLY A 744 2.18 -18.64 28.06
CA GLY A 744 3.34 -18.48 28.94
C GLY A 744 3.69 -19.68 29.82
N GLY A 745 3.00 -20.82 29.62
CA GLY A 745 3.21 -22.06 30.39
C GLY A 745 1.99 -22.53 31.19
N ASP A 746 0.79 -21.99 30.94
CA ASP A 746 -0.42 -22.34 31.71
C ASP A 746 -0.27 -21.99 33.20
N ASN A 747 0.19 -20.77 33.50
CA ASN A 747 0.35 -20.30 34.88
C ASN A 747 -1.01 -19.83 35.43
N HIS A 748 -1.40 -20.31 36.61
CA HIS A 748 -2.59 -19.88 37.34
C HIS A 748 -2.18 -19.05 38.58
N ALA A 749 -3.11 -18.25 39.11
CA ALA A 749 -2.98 -17.60 40.42
C ALA A 749 -4.29 -17.77 41.22
N SER A 750 -4.24 -17.55 42.54
CA SER A 750 -5.37 -17.67 43.44
C SER A 750 -6.41 -16.54 43.26
N PRO A 751 -7.68 -16.74 43.65
CA PRO A 751 -8.65 -15.65 43.76
C PRO A 751 -8.13 -14.47 44.58
N ALA A 752 -7.41 -14.74 45.69
CA ALA A 752 -6.87 -13.72 46.57
C ALA A 752 -5.82 -12.82 45.87
N PHE A 753 -5.00 -13.38 44.97
CA PHE A 753 -4.07 -12.60 44.14
C PHE A 753 -4.82 -11.59 43.26
N PHE A 754 -5.90 -12.01 42.59
CA PHE A 754 -6.68 -11.13 41.71
C PHE A 754 -7.55 -10.13 42.50
N GLN A 755 -8.05 -10.51 43.67
CA GLN A 755 -8.76 -9.62 44.60
C GLN A 755 -7.85 -8.49 45.09
N GLU A 756 -6.63 -8.81 45.55
CA GLU A 756 -5.66 -7.81 45.99
C GLU A 756 -5.14 -6.96 44.82
N LEU A 757 -4.92 -7.55 43.65
CA LEU A 757 -4.62 -6.80 42.42
C LEU A 757 -5.74 -5.81 42.06
N ARG A 758 -7.01 -6.17 42.26
CA ARG A 758 -8.13 -5.22 42.06
C ARG A 758 -8.06 -4.07 43.07
N GLN A 759 -7.90 -4.35 44.36
CA GLN A 759 -7.76 -3.29 45.37
C GLN A 759 -6.55 -2.38 45.10
N MET A 760 -5.45 -2.95 44.61
CA MET A 760 -4.24 -2.23 44.20
C MET A 760 -4.48 -1.29 43.01
N THR A 761 -5.18 -1.75 41.96
CA THR A 761 -5.55 -0.87 40.84
C THR A 761 -6.45 0.29 41.31
N MET A 762 -7.45 0.00 42.15
CA MET A 762 -8.38 1.01 42.66
C MET A 762 -7.67 2.06 43.55
N ARG A 763 -6.84 1.66 44.52
CA ARG A 763 -6.19 2.60 45.45
C ARG A 763 -5.14 3.49 44.79
N ASN A 764 -4.57 3.06 43.67
CA ASN A 764 -3.59 3.82 42.89
C ASN A 764 -4.21 4.61 41.70
N ASN A 765 -5.55 4.61 41.54
CA ASN A 765 -6.26 5.23 40.41
C ASN A 765 -5.78 4.72 39.01
N VAL A 766 -5.60 3.40 38.92
CA VAL A 766 -5.20 2.65 37.73
C VAL A 766 -6.34 1.73 37.30
N LEU A 767 -6.51 1.50 36.01
CA LEU A 767 -7.59 0.63 35.50
C LEU A 767 -7.15 -0.84 35.34
N LEU A 768 -8.02 -1.79 35.68
CA LEU A 768 -7.79 -3.23 35.52
C LEU A 768 -8.35 -3.73 34.19
N ILE A 769 -7.47 -4.23 33.31
CA ILE A 769 -7.77 -4.90 32.05
C ILE A 769 -7.60 -6.41 32.25
N VAL A 770 -8.66 -7.18 32.04
CA VAL A 770 -8.61 -8.66 32.02
C VAL A 770 -8.63 -9.15 30.57
N ASP A 771 -7.69 -10.03 30.24
CA ASP A 771 -7.56 -10.64 28.93
C ASP A 771 -8.21 -12.03 28.89
N GLU A 772 -9.49 -12.06 28.53
CA GLU A 772 -10.27 -13.29 28.39
C GLU A 772 -10.18 -13.89 26.97
N VAL A 773 -9.23 -13.44 26.12
CA VAL A 773 -9.09 -13.86 24.72
C VAL A 773 -9.01 -15.39 24.57
N GLN A 774 -8.49 -16.11 25.57
CA GLN A 774 -8.43 -17.58 25.59
C GLN A 774 -9.38 -18.22 26.61
N THR A 775 -9.58 -17.59 27.77
CA THR A 775 -10.23 -18.17 28.96
C THR A 775 -11.75 -17.96 29.02
N GLY A 776 -12.27 -16.96 28.30
CA GLY A 776 -13.68 -16.63 28.27
C GLY A 776 -14.52 -17.52 27.36
N VAL A 777 -15.81 -17.17 27.29
CA VAL A 777 -16.85 -17.89 26.52
C VAL A 777 -16.94 -19.35 26.99
N GLY A 778 -17.20 -19.54 28.29
CA GLY A 778 -17.60 -20.81 28.90
C GLY A 778 -16.48 -21.82 29.20
N ALA A 779 -15.28 -21.63 28.64
CA ALA A 779 -14.22 -22.65 28.63
C ALA A 779 -13.72 -23.07 30.02
N THR A 780 -13.79 -22.17 31.00
CA THR A 780 -13.35 -22.40 32.39
C THR A 780 -14.46 -22.92 33.32
N GLY A 781 -15.61 -23.36 32.79
CA GLY A 781 -16.80 -23.72 33.59
C GLY A 781 -17.56 -22.52 34.16
N LYS A 782 -17.18 -21.31 33.73
CA LYS A 782 -17.80 -20.00 33.96
C LYS A 782 -17.85 -19.27 32.62
N PHE A 783 -18.75 -18.29 32.42
CA PHE A 783 -18.82 -17.65 31.11
C PHE A 783 -17.58 -16.78 30.86
N TRP A 784 -17.13 -16.04 31.88
CA TRP A 784 -15.81 -15.42 31.97
C TRP A 784 -15.00 -16.00 33.13
N ALA A 785 -13.69 -16.17 32.97
CA ALA A 785 -12.87 -16.81 33.99
C ALA A 785 -12.68 -15.95 35.25
N HIS A 786 -12.78 -14.62 35.15
CA HIS A 786 -12.78 -13.74 36.34
C HIS A 786 -14.01 -13.91 37.25
N GLU A 787 -15.06 -14.62 36.82
CA GLU A 787 -16.17 -15.06 37.67
C GLU A 787 -15.77 -16.14 38.70
N HIS A 788 -14.51 -16.60 38.68
CA HIS A 788 -13.88 -17.46 39.70
C HIS A 788 -13.13 -16.67 40.79
N TRP A 789 -13.16 -15.33 40.76
CA TRP A 789 -12.36 -14.49 41.67
C TRP A 789 -13.17 -13.76 42.74
N ASP A 790 -14.50 -13.73 42.64
CA ASP A 790 -15.40 -13.03 43.57
C ASP A 790 -14.94 -11.59 43.89
N LEU A 791 -14.53 -10.83 42.86
CA LEU A 791 -14.01 -9.48 43.03
C LEU A 791 -15.08 -8.54 43.64
N ALA A 792 -14.73 -7.85 44.73
CA ALA A 792 -15.59 -6.89 45.41
C ALA A 792 -16.12 -5.75 44.51
N THR A 793 -15.42 -5.45 43.41
CA THR A 793 -16.00 -4.78 42.24
C THR A 793 -15.51 -5.46 40.97
N PRO A 794 -16.30 -5.54 39.88
CA PRO A 794 -15.83 -6.12 38.63
C PRO A 794 -14.58 -5.40 38.10
N PRO A 795 -13.86 -6.02 37.13
CA PRO A 795 -12.78 -5.34 36.41
C PRO A 795 -13.23 -4.01 35.82
N ASP A 796 -12.25 -3.30 35.28
CA ASP A 796 -12.54 -2.35 34.22
C ASP A 796 -12.60 -3.18 32.92
N MET A 797 -11.73 -3.08 31.91
CA MET A 797 -11.96 -3.89 30.69
C MET A 797 -11.96 -5.40 30.90
N VAL A 798 -12.83 -6.06 30.13
CA VAL A 798 -12.55 -7.39 29.59
C VAL A 798 -12.27 -7.25 28.09
N THR A 799 -11.27 -7.98 27.60
CA THR A 799 -10.96 -8.12 26.17
C THR A 799 -11.19 -9.56 25.74
N PHE A 800 -11.70 -9.77 24.52
CA PHE A 800 -12.10 -11.10 24.03
C PHE A 800 -11.87 -11.25 22.52
N SER A 801 -11.64 -12.49 22.05
CA SER A 801 -11.54 -12.77 20.61
C SER A 801 -11.80 -14.22 20.20
N LYS A 802 -11.06 -15.20 20.73
CA LYS A 802 -10.90 -16.51 20.05
C LYS A 802 -12.17 -17.36 20.02
N LYS A 803 -12.60 -17.93 21.16
CA LYS A 803 -13.83 -18.73 21.27
C LYS A 803 -15.11 -17.92 20.94
N ALA A 804 -15.04 -16.59 21.01
CA ALA A 804 -16.10 -15.69 20.55
C ALA A 804 -16.22 -15.59 19.01
N GLN A 805 -15.17 -15.93 18.26
CA GLN A 805 -15.06 -15.75 16.80
C GLN A 805 -15.33 -14.31 16.32
N ALA A 806 -15.20 -13.35 17.25
CA ALA A 806 -15.42 -11.91 17.11
C ALA A 806 -14.49 -11.19 18.12
N ALA A 807 -13.76 -10.16 17.69
CA ALA A 807 -12.81 -9.44 18.55
C ALA A 807 -13.40 -8.14 19.12
N GLY A 808 -13.23 -7.90 20.43
CA GLY A 808 -13.83 -6.75 21.10
C GLY A 808 -13.36 -6.46 22.53
N TYR A 809 -13.94 -5.40 23.09
CA TYR A 809 -13.93 -4.97 24.50
C TYR A 809 -15.19 -4.10 24.77
N TYR A 810 -15.45 -3.74 26.03
CA TYR A 810 -16.62 -2.94 26.49
C TYR A 810 -16.21 -1.89 27.56
N PHE A 811 -17.08 -0.96 28.06
CA PHE A 811 -16.82 0.10 29.14
C PHE A 811 -17.78 0.15 30.38
N ARG A 812 -17.25 0.05 31.62
CA ARG A 812 -18.00 -0.07 32.91
C ARG A 812 -18.69 1.21 33.25
N GLU A 813 -17.84 2.21 33.45
CA GLU A 813 -18.23 3.58 33.57
C GLU A 813 -18.39 4.14 32.14
N PRO A 814 -19.54 4.70 31.77
CA PRO A 814 -19.71 5.35 30.46
C PRO A 814 -18.67 6.42 30.12
N LEU A 815 -17.97 6.98 31.13
CA LEU A 815 -16.80 7.86 30.95
C LEU A 815 -15.61 7.20 30.22
N LEU A 816 -15.51 5.86 30.25
CA LEU A 816 -14.47 5.11 29.54
C LEU A 816 -14.76 4.99 28.03
N ARG A 817 -15.97 5.39 27.59
CA ARG A 817 -16.27 5.66 26.18
C ARG A 817 -15.83 7.09 25.85
N PRO A 818 -15.18 7.35 24.70
CA PRO A 818 -14.78 8.71 24.33
C PRO A 818 -15.95 9.69 24.27
N ASN A 819 -15.73 10.88 24.82
CA ASN A 819 -16.68 11.99 24.91
C ASN A 819 -16.87 12.78 23.60
N LYS A 820 -16.10 12.47 22.56
CA LYS A 820 -16.05 13.22 21.29
C LYS A 820 -16.01 12.22 20.12
N PRO A 821 -16.64 12.53 18.97
CA PRO A 821 -16.64 11.65 17.79
C PRO A 821 -15.22 11.45 17.22
N TYR A 822 -15.07 10.46 16.35
CA TYR A 822 -13.81 10.05 15.68
C TYR A 822 -12.66 9.57 16.59
N ARG A 823 -12.69 9.82 17.91
CA ARG A 823 -11.62 9.42 18.85
C ARG A 823 -11.53 7.90 19.10
N GLN A 824 -12.57 7.12 18.76
CA GLN A 824 -12.47 5.67 18.57
C GLN A 824 -13.03 5.35 17.19
N PHE A 825 -12.21 4.71 16.36
CA PHE A 825 -12.53 4.32 14.99
C PHE A 825 -11.87 2.97 14.71
N ASN A 826 -12.64 1.96 14.30
CA ASN A 826 -12.16 0.59 14.13
C ASN A 826 -12.70 -0.04 12.83
N THR A 827 -11.81 -0.33 11.89
CA THR A 827 -12.15 -0.92 10.57
C THR A 827 -12.38 -2.45 10.61
N TRP A 828 -12.27 -3.05 11.80
CA TRP A 828 -12.13 -4.50 12.01
C TRP A 828 -12.83 -5.05 13.27
N MET A 829 -13.14 -4.23 14.26
CA MET A 829 -13.82 -4.66 15.49
C MET A 829 -15.26 -4.17 15.46
N GLY A 830 -16.21 -5.02 15.86
CA GLY A 830 -17.64 -4.74 15.70
C GLY A 830 -18.22 -5.09 14.31
N ASP A 831 -17.44 -5.71 13.41
CA ASP A 831 -17.93 -6.25 12.12
C ASP A 831 -19.29 -6.95 12.30
N PRO A 832 -20.39 -6.49 11.65
CA PRO A 832 -21.72 -7.03 11.90
C PRO A 832 -21.85 -8.52 11.58
N ALA A 833 -21.08 -9.03 10.61
CA ALA A 833 -21.05 -10.47 10.34
C ALA A 833 -20.50 -11.27 11.54
N ARG A 834 -19.47 -10.73 12.21
CA ARG A 834 -18.91 -11.31 13.44
C ARG A 834 -19.83 -11.12 14.65
N ALA A 835 -20.58 -10.02 14.71
CA ALA A 835 -21.57 -9.78 15.75
C ALA A 835 -22.77 -10.76 15.65
N ILE A 836 -23.26 -11.02 14.44
CA ILE A 836 -24.30 -12.05 14.18
C ILE A 836 -23.76 -13.44 14.51
N LEU A 837 -22.51 -13.76 14.13
CA LEU A 837 -21.89 -15.06 14.43
C LEU A 837 -21.72 -15.27 15.95
N PHE A 838 -21.24 -14.26 16.70
CA PHE A 838 -21.14 -14.34 18.15
C PHE A 838 -22.52 -14.50 18.81
N ARG A 839 -23.57 -13.86 18.29
CA ARG A 839 -24.94 -14.07 18.78
C ARG A 839 -25.36 -15.53 18.69
N ALA A 840 -25.15 -16.17 17.54
CA ALA A 840 -25.46 -17.58 17.36
C ALA A 840 -24.60 -18.50 18.26
N ILE A 841 -23.32 -18.16 18.50
CA ILE A 841 -22.47 -18.87 19.47
C ILE A 841 -23.03 -18.73 20.90
N PHE A 842 -23.47 -17.54 21.30
CA PHE A 842 -24.07 -17.28 22.61
C PHE A 842 -25.41 -18.00 22.78
N GLU A 843 -26.27 -18.00 21.75
CA GLU A 843 -27.56 -18.70 21.72
C GLU A 843 -27.38 -20.22 21.80
N GLU A 844 -26.41 -20.79 21.07
CA GLU A 844 -26.02 -22.20 21.16
C GLU A 844 -25.50 -22.59 22.57
N ILE A 845 -24.62 -21.77 23.16
CA ILE A 845 -24.05 -22.02 24.50
C ILE A 845 -25.13 -21.96 25.59
N THR A 846 -26.04 -20.99 25.51
CA THR A 846 -27.07 -20.77 26.54
C THR A 846 -28.23 -21.77 26.41
N SER A 847 -28.73 -22.02 25.20
CA SER A 847 -29.83 -22.98 24.97
C SER A 847 -29.47 -24.43 25.32
N LYS A 848 -28.20 -24.82 25.15
CA LYS A 848 -27.70 -26.17 25.49
C LYS A 848 -26.96 -26.24 26.83
N ASN A 849 -27.00 -25.17 27.64
CA ASN A 849 -26.35 -25.06 28.96
C ASN A 849 -24.86 -25.48 28.97
N LEU A 850 -24.12 -25.15 27.90
CA LEU A 850 -22.80 -25.73 27.64
C LEU A 850 -21.73 -25.31 28.67
N VAL A 851 -21.94 -24.24 29.43
CA VAL A 851 -21.02 -23.80 30.49
C VAL A 851 -21.03 -24.77 31.67
N ALA A 852 -22.22 -25.20 32.12
CA ALA A 852 -22.35 -26.19 33.21
C ALA A 852 -21.85 -27.57 32.78
N HIS A 853 -22.17 -27.98 31.55
CA HIS A 853 -21.63 -29.19 30.92
C HIS A 853 -20.10 -29.17 30.84
N THR A 854 -19.50 -28.03 30.47
CA THR A 854 -18.04 -27.84 30.45
C THR A 854 -17.41 -27.93 31.85
N ALA A 855 -18.13 -27.53 32.90
CA ALA A 855 -17.70 -27.73 34.29
C ALA A 855 -17.73 -29.21 34.70
N GLU A 856 -18.80 -29.95 34.37
CA GLU A 856 -18.93 -31.39 34.68
C GLU A 856 -17.87 -32.24 33.94
N ILE A 857 -17.76 -32.08 32.63
CA ILE A 857 -16.77 -32.79 31.81
C ILE A 857 -15.34 -32.39 32.20
N GLY A 858 -15.14 -31.12 32.57
CA GLY A 858 -13.90 -30.62 33.13
C GLY A 858 -13.49 -31.35 34.40
N LYS A 859 -14.40 -31.44 35.38
CA LYS A 859 -14.15 -32.19 36.62
C LYS A 859 -13.86 -33.67 36.34
N TYR A 860 -14.67 -34.34 35.50
CA TYR A 860 -14.44 -35.74 35.14
C TYR A 860 -13.05 -35.95 34.53
N LEU A 861 -12.63 -35.07 33.61
CA LEU A 861 -11.33 -35.14 32.97
C LEU A 861 -10.18 -34.88 33.97
N PHE A 862 -10.32 -33.91 34.87
CA PHE A 862 -9.33 -33.63 35.90
C PHE A 862 -9.17 -34.80 36.88
N ASP A 863 -10.27 -35.32 37.44
CA ASP A 863 -10.24 -36.43 38.41
C ASP A 863 -9.59 -37.70 37.84
N ARG A 864 -9.71 -37.94 36.52
CA ARG A 864 -9.04 -39.05 35.83
C ARG A 864 -7.57 -38.76 35.49
N LEU A 865 -7.21 -37.51 35.19
CA LEU A 865 -5.80 -37.11 35.01
C LEU A 865 -5.02 -37.14 36.34
N GLU A 866 -5.68 -36.86 37.47
CA GLU A 866 -5.10 -36.95 38.82
C GLU A 866 -4.75 -38.41 39.18
N GLN A 867 -5.56 -39.37 38.73
CA GLN A 867 -5.25 -40.81 38.80
C GLN A 867 -4.04 -41.18 37.93
N LEU A 868 -4.00 -40.71 36.68
CA LEU A 868 -2.86 -40.98 35.77
C LEU A 868 -1.57 -40.33 36.27
N ALA A 869 -1.62 -39.13 36.86
CA ALA A 869 -0.46 -38.50 37.49
C ALA A 869 0.07 -39.29 38.69
N SER A 870 -0.83 -39.89 39.48
CA SER A 870 -0.46 -40.77 40.60
C SER A 870 0.19 -42.08 40.13
N GLN A 871 -0.18 -42.57 38.94
CA GLN A 871 0.33 -43.81 38.35
C GLN A 871 1.63 -43.59 37.54
N TYR A 872 1.80 -42.43 36.92
CA TYR A 872 2.95 -42.07 36.08
C TYR A 872 3.57 -40.71 36.48
N PRO A 873 4.05 -40.56 37.73
CA PRO A 873 4.49 -39.27 38.28
C PRO A 873 5.76 -38.67 37.63
N GLY A 874 6.46 -39.41 36.77
CA GLY A 874 7.54 -38.87 35.95
C GLY A 874 7.06 -38.15 34.68
N GLU A 875 5.85 -38.48 34.19
CA GLU A 875 5.35 -38.10 32.87
C GLU A 875 4.22 -37.05 32.93
N ILE A 876 3.39 -37.07 33.98
CA ILE A 876 2.39 -36.03 34.28
C ILE A 876 2.80 -35.31 35.57
N LEU A 877 3.52 -34.20 35.42
CA LEU A 877 3.95 -33.31 36.49
C LEU A 877 3.04 -32.08 36.57
N ASN A 878 3.00 -31.40 37.72
CA ASN A 878 2.36 -30.09 37.88
C ASN A 878 0.90 -29.98 37.34
N LEU A 879 0.08 -31.03 37.51
CA LEU A 879 -1.30 -31.07 37.02
C LEU A 879 -2.14 -29.92 37.63
N ARG A 880 -2.79 -29.14 36.77
CA ARG A 880 -3.44 -27.87 37.13
C ARG A 880 -4.69 -27.58 36.28
N GLY A 881 -5.54 -26.70 36.78
CA GLY A 881 -6.89 -26.45 36.24
C GLY A 881 -8.03 -27.16 36.98
N LYS A 882 -7.80 -27.65 38.22
CA LYS A 882 -8.87 -28.21 39.08
C LYS A 882 -9.98 -27.17 39.25
N ASP A 883 -11.22 -27.59 39.02
CA ASP A 883 -12.42 -26.76 39.04
C ASP A 883 -12.34 -25.51 38.12
N ARG A 884 -11.63 -25.62 36.99
CA ARG A 884 -11.57 -24.61 35.90
C ARG A 884 -12.10 -25.18 34.58
N GLY A 885 -13.19 -25.94 34.64
CA GLY A 885 -13.79 -26.56 33.45
C GLY A 885 -12.79 -27.44 32.70
N THR A 886 -12.78 -27.37 31.38
CA THR A 886 -11.84 -28.14 30.54
C THR A 886 -10.48 -27.45 30.36
N PHE A 887 -10.24 -26.35 31.08
CA PHE A 887 -9.04 -25.51 31.00
C PHE A 887 -7.88 -26.09 31.83
N ILE A 888 -7.49 -27.31 31.47
CA ILE A 888 -6.57 -28.18 32.22
C ILE A 888 -5.19 -28.19 31.56
N ALA A 889 -4.12 -28.31 32.34
CA ALA A 889 -2.76 -28.49 31.84
C ALA A 889 -1.90 -29.34 32.79
N PHE A 890 -0.82 -29.90 32.25
CA PHE A 890 0.22 -30.59 33.01
C PHE A 890 1.57 -30.43 32.32
N ASP A 891 2.66 -30.61 33.05
CA ASP A 891 4.02 -30.61 32.52
C ASP A 891 4.48 -32.04 32.22
N SER A 892 5.29 -32.21 31.18
CA SER A 892 5.97 -33.47 30.89
C SER A 892 7.46 -33.20 30.55
N PRO A 893 8.40 -34.10 30.89
CA PRO A 893 9.74 -34.05 30.30
C PRO A 893 9.73 -34.32 28.79
N ARG A 894 8.77 -35.11 28.28
CA ARG A 894 8.64 -35.50 26.86
C ARG A 894 7.64 -34.64 26.07
N ARG A 895 7.40 -33.38 26.48
CA ARG A 895 6.31 -32.51 25.96
C ARG A 895 6.15 -32.53 24.44
N ASP A 896 7.20 -32.17 23.69
CA ASP A 896 7.13 -32.05 22.22
C ASP A 896 7.07 -33.42 21.51
N GLU A 897 7.57 -34.47 22.15
CA GLU A 897 7.46 -35.84 21.68
C GLU A 897 6.03 -36.36 21.83
N LEU A 898 5.43 -36.25 23.02
CA LEU A 898 4.06 -36.65 23.30
C LEU A 898 3.04 -35.90 22.42
N VAL A 899 3.20 -34.58 22.23
CA VAL A 899 2.33 -33.79 21.34
C VAL A 899 2.48 -34.22 19.87
N LYS A 900 3.65 -34.71 19.45
CA LYS A 900 3.88 -35.25 18.09
C LYS A 900 3.31 -36.66 17.94
N GLN A 901 3.54 -37.55 18.91
CA GLN A 901 3.06 -38.94 18.90
C GLN A 901 1.52 -39.00 19.01
N ALA A 902 0.90 -38.15 19.83
CA ALA A 902 -0.55 -38.05 19.98
C ALA A 902 -1.28 -37.91 18.64
N LYS A 903 -0.74 -37.13 17.70
CA LYS A 903 -1.31 -36.99 16.34
C LYS A 903 -1.34 -38.31 15.58
N SER A 904 -0.28 -39.13 15.66
CA SER A 904 -0.24 -40.44 15.03
C SER A 904 -1.22 -41.45 15.64
N MET A 905 -1.68 -41.19 16.87
CA MET A 905 -2.74 -41.94 17.56
C MET A 905 -4.13 -41.26 17.44
N GLY A 906 -4.24 -40.24 16.58
CA GLY A 906 -5.51 -39.58 16.27
C GLY A 906 -5.97 -38.53 17.29
N ILE A 907 -5.08 -38.00 18.13
CA ILE A 907 -5.39 -36.97 19.12
C ILE A 907 -4.61 -35.68 18.80
N ASN A 908 -5.31 -34.56 18.60
CA ASN A 908 -4.67 -33.26 18.39
C ASN A 908 -4.52 -32.51 19.72
N LEU A 909 -3.32 -32.60 20.31
CA LEU A 909 -2.91 -31.88 21.53
C LEU A 909 -2.16 -30.58 21.22
N GLY A 910 -2.07 -29.69 22.21
CA GLY A 910 -1.30 -28.45 22.12
C GLY A 910 -0.33 -28.24 23.28
N GLY A 911 0.88 -27.79 22.97
CA GLY A 911 1.86 -27.35 23.97
C GLY A 911 1.71 -25.88 24.36
N CYS A 912 2.25 -25.51 25.53
CA CYS A 912 2.56 -24.13 25.93
C CYS A 912 3.83 -24.09 26.80
N GLY A 913 4.43 -22.90 26.94
CA GLY A 913 5.74 -22.75 27.61
C GLY A 913 6.79 -23.74 27.11
N GLU A 914 7.72 -24.11 27.99
CA GLU A 914 8.78 -25.09 27.70
C GLU A 914 8.31 -26.54 27.89
N ARG A 915 7.52 -26.82 28.94
CA ARG A 915 7.22 -28.19 29.40
C ARG A 915 5.74 -28.58 29.43
N ALA A 916 4.83 -27.64 29.22
CA ALA A 916 3.41 -27.88 29.44
C ALA A 916 2.67 -28.42 28.19
N ILE A 917 1.79 -29.39 28.42
CA ILE A 917 0.70 -29.83 27.53
C ILE A 917 -0.60 -29.25 28.11
N ARG A 918 -1.44 -28.66 27.25
CA ARG A 918 -2.69 -28.01 27.64
C ARG A 918 -3.88 -28.57 26.85
N LEU A 919 -4.98 -28.78 27.57
CA LEU A 919 -6.25 -29.22 27.05
C LEU A 919 -7.15 -27.98 26.95
N ARG A 920 -7.74 -27.77 25.78
CA ARG A 920 -8.59 -26.63 25.43
C ARG A 920 -9.74 -27.03 24.48
N PRO A 921 -10.47 -28.13 24.75
CA PRO A 921 -11.49 -28.63 23.84
C PRO A 921 -12.64 -27.64 23.62
N MET A 922 -13.56 -28.03 22.74
CA MET A 922 -14.80 -27.29 22.50
C MET A 922 -15.81 -27.56 23.63
N LEU A 923 -16.76 -26.65 23.84
CA LEU A 923 -17.79 -26.74 24.86
C LEU A 923 -18.79 -27.89 24.58
N VAL A 924 -18.78 -28.42 23.35
CA VAL A 924 -19.52 -29.61 22.92
C VAL A 924 -18.74 -30.93 23.12
N PHE A 925 -17.58 -30.88 23.79
CA PHE A 925 -16.80 -32.07 24.14
C PHE A 925 -17.51 -32.88 25.22
N GLN A 926 -17.46 -34.21 25.16
CA GLN A 926 -18.32 -35.09 25.97
C GLN A 926 -17.53 -36.14 26.73
N LYS A 927 -18.19 -36.86 27.64
CA LYS A 927 -17.58 -37.93 28.44
C LYS A 927 -16.96 -39.04 27.58
N HIS A 928 -17.58 -39.39 26.45
CA HIS A 928 -17.02 -40.39 25.53
C HIS A 928 -15.74 -39.87 24.83
N HIS A 929 -15.71 -38.61 24.42
CA HIS A 929 -14.49 -37.94 23.93
C HIS A 929 -13.39 -37.89 25.00
N ALA A 930 -13.75 -37.61 26.26
CA ALA A 930 -12.82 -37.63 27.39
C ALA A 930 -12.24 -39.04 27.63
N ASN A 931 -13.04 -40.10 27.50
CA ASN A 931 -12.55 -41.48 27.60
C ASN A 931 -11.51 -41.81 26.52
N ILE A 932 -11.79 -41.48 25.24
CA ILE A 932 -10.89 -41.70 24.11
C ILE A 932 -9.55 -40.98 24.34
N LEU A 933 -9.59 -39.73 24.80
CA LEU A 933 -8.40 -38.96 25.17
C LEU A 933 -7.61 -39.62 26.30
N LEU A 934 -8.27 -40.01 27.39
CA LEU A 934 -7.62 -40.59 28.57
C LEU A 934 -6.96 -41.94 28.25
N GLU A 935 -7.64 -42.80 27.49
CA GLU A 935 -7.13 -44.09 27.03
C GLU A 935 -5.87 -43.88 26.17
N LYS A 936 -5.95 -43.04 25.14
CA LYS A 936 -4.83 -42.80 24.22
C LYS A 936 -3.68 -42.04 24.87
N LEU A 937 -3.95 -41.18 25.86
CA LEU A 937 -2.91 -40.53 26.67
C LEU A 937 -2.23 -41.51 27.62
N GLU A 938 -2.95 -42.46 28.22
CA GLU A 938 -2.35 -43.51 29.03
C GLU A 938 -1.46 -44.44 28.17
N ASP A 939 -1.92 -44.82 26.97
CA ASP A 939 -1.14 -45.61 26.01
C ASP A 939 0.17 -44.90 25.62
N LEU A 940 0.13 -43.58 25.37
CA LEU A 940 1.30 -42.73 25.06
C LEU A 940 2.29 -42.59 26.23
N ILE A 941 1.85 -42.77 27.46
CA ILE A 941 2.65 -42.59 28.68
C ILE A 941 3.28 -43.91 29.15
N LYS A 942 2.67 -45.06 28.79
CA LYS A 942 3.22 -46.41 29.00
C LYS A 942 4.42 -46.75 28.12
N HIS A 943 4.64 -45.99 27.05
CA HIS A 943 5.53 -46.32 25.94
C HIS A 943 6.45 -45.14 25.55
#